data_AF-A0A0M8KBL4-F1
#
_entry.id   AF-A0A0M8KBL4-F1
#
_cell.length_a   1.000
_cell.length_b   1.000
_cell.length_c   1.000
_cell.angle_alpha   90.00
_cell.angle_beta   90.00
_cell.angle_gamma   90.00
#
_symmetry.space_group_name_H-M   'P 1'
#
loop_
_entity.id
_entity.type
_entity.pdbx_description
1 polymer ?
#
loop_
_entity_poly.entity_id
_entity_poly.type
_entity_poly.pdbx_seq_one_letter_code
_entity_poly.pdbx_strand_id
1 'polypeptide(L)'
;MPSQSTPHRGRIQAIELKRATYRYAGFVVVETDEGVSYRLPMAGTVAQWLRVGQRVRLSAETTTPGFDEYALRTSRARVWPLFERTYTLERRSLFSDRLLYTYRLRAREARYERDYAAIVELEQYHYASRERLLALWHCERCGAEQAANARPDCPHGHGPMRFLDLRDATRASRFLLLELLDRQPYEPSIVGYVRVDPPLPLLHRRRPDGTLDRDIRRRIFPPEWFDHPFHPNQHVPPEAWWDEQGRALANARSPVARLARVVIHPDYRADGLGVQAIRCMVDWVRERRIPDMRERKRAIETVAQMARFHPFMEKAGFVFLFETASGRPTLYLPLDETAQNAIQRFLQTDEVARTHGGRLYHSHLRPVEPLSSAIVLREVTKTYHHTLNLEGVSEPVREALAAFGVQERDIETHIFRRATLTLEPGTINAVVGASGSGKTTFLRLLIGAATGRTEPLYQPDSGEIHMPDNVRLQALIPNEAEPALGTQAVLEAIYTLTGDTTEAIEILNAAGLADAVLFRAPYATLSTGQKARVQVAWALAHRPNLLIIDEFAAHLDSRTASRVGRKVAELARRLGMTLVLVTHRPELLHVLEPDAVILAGYGTLYRADDLPELGLFIREPYASLVVDGKKTWEIRTRPTHIRGRIGIISGGRVIGTATLRDTLGPFSPEELHAHIEKHHATPDVLNAYARGRPLYAWVLDDAQRLHTPVPIRRKPGHQLWAKLEREEERHETGDEEA
;
A
#
# COMPACT_ATOMS: atom_id res chain seq x y z
N MET A 1 16.20 17.47 -25.37
CA MET A 1 15.32 18.45 -26.06
C MET A 1 15.82 18.51 -27.49
N PRO A 2 15.03 18.15 -28.53
CA PRO A 2 15.45 18.37 -29.91
C PRO A 2 15.62 19.88 -30.12
N SER A 3 16.63 20.24 -30.90
CA SER A 3 17.18 21.60 -31.03
C SER A 3 16.17 22.68 -31.40
N GLN A 4 16.54 23.92 -31.11
CA GLN A 4 15.84 25.16 -31.48
C GLN A 4 15.88 25.41 -33.01
N SER A 5 15.76 24.38 -33.84
CA SER A 5 15.68 24.51 -35.29
C SER A 5 14.35 25.17 -35.69
N THR A 6 14.42 26.05 -36.68
CA THR A 6 13.26 26.77 -37.21
C THR A 6 12.25 25.75 -37.78
N PRO A 7 10.98 25.77 -37.36
CA PRO A 7 10.01 24.77 -37.81
C PRO A 7 9.61 25.00 -39.27
N HIS A 8 9.88 24.02 -40.14
CA HIS A 8 9.45 23.97 -41.53
C HIS A 8 7.98 23.57 -41.63
N ARG A 9 7.24 24.20 -42.55
CA ARG A 9 5.90 23.75 -42.94
C ARG A 9 6.03 22.79 -44.12
N GLY A 10 5.19 21.77 -44.17
CA GLY A 10 5.21 20.79 -45.24
C GLY A 10 3.98 19.90 -45.29
N ARG A 11 4.04 18.89 -46.15
CA ARG A 11 3.01 17.87 -46.33
C ARG A 11 3.60 16.47 -46.22
N ILE A 12 2.80 15.54 -45.72
CA ILE A 12 3.15 14.12 -45.73
C ILE A 12 3.04 13.61 -47.16
N GLN A 13 4.15 13.14 -47.71
CA GLN A 13 4.24 12.54 -49.05
C GLN A 13 3.99 11.04 -49.02
N ALA A 14 4.59 10.33 -48.07
CA ALA A 14 4.46 8.89 -47.95
C ALA A 14 4.43 8.44 -46.48
N ILE A 15 3.78 7.30 -46.24
CA ILE A 15 3.77 6.60 -44.95
C ILE A 15 4.20 5.17 -45.23
N GLU A 16 5.35 4.78 -44.71
CA GLU A 16 5.94 3.45 -44.90
C GLU A 16 5.70 2.60 -43.65
N LEU A 17 4.87 1.57 -43.78
CA LEU A 17 4.54 0.64 -42.71
C LEU A 17 4.69 -0.80 -43.19
N LYS A 18 5.36 -1.63 -42.40
CA LYS A 18 5.40 -3.08 -42.61
C LYS A 18 4.43 -3.75 -41.65
N ARG A 19 3.55 -4.64 -42.15
CA ARG A 19 2.61 -5.41 -41.31
C ARG A 19 3.33 -6.09 -40.13
N ALA A 20 4.53 -6.61 -40.37
CA ALA A 20 5.29 -7.34 -39.39
C ALA A 20 5.73 -6.51 -38.17
N THR A 21 5.99 -5.20 -38.35
CA THR A 21 6.64 -4.36 -37.32
C THR A 21 5.90 -3.05 -37.04
N TYR A 22 4.69 -2.88 -37.59
CA TYR A 22 3.95 -1.62 -37.56
C TYR A 22 3.71 -1.07 -36.15
N ARG A 23 3.75 -1.91 -35.11
CA ARG A 23 3.53 -1.46 -33.73
C ARG A 23 4.62 -0.52 -33.23
N TYR A 24 5.86 -0.72 -33.67
CA TYR A 24 7.05 -0.02 -33.14
C TYR A 24 7.96 0.56 -34.22
N ALA A 25 7.76 0.21 -35.50
CA ALA A 25 8.56 0.72 -36.60
C ALA A 25 7.70 1.21 -37.76
N GLY A 26 7.99 2.42 -38.21
CA GLY A 26 7.41 3.05 -39.39
C GLY A 26 8.21 4.27 -39.81
N PHE A 27 8.00 4.72 -41.04
CA PHE A 27 8.58 5.97 -41.53
C PHE A 27 7.50 6.87 -42.12
N VAL A 28 7.71 8.16 -41.97
CA VAL A 28 6.88 9.20 -42.60
C VAL A 28 7.80 10.09 -43.41
N VAL A 29 7.47 10.26 -44.69
CA VAL A 29 8.17 11.17 -45.59
C VAL A 29 7.42 12.51 -45.59
N VAL A 30 8.11 13.57 -45.21
CA VAL A 30 7.57 14.93 -45.19
C VAL A 30 8.33 15.78 -46.20
N GLU A 31 7.62 16.32 -47.18
CA GLU A 31 8.16 17.33 -48.08
C GLU A 31 7.78 18.71 -47.55
N THR A 32 8.79 19.55 -47.34
CA THR A 32 8.61 20.93 -46.89
C THR A 32 8.10 21.81 -48.02
N ASP A 33 7.50 22.95 -47.68
CA ASP A 33 7.06 23.95 -48.65
C ASP A 33 8.26 24.53 -49.46
N GLU A 34 9.50 24.28 -49.01
CA GLU A 34 10.77 24.62 -49.68
C GLU A 34 11.29 23.50 -50.63
N GLY A 35 10.56 22.40 -50.78
CA GLY A 35 10.92 21.28 -51.67
C GLY A 35 11.94 20.29 -51.07
N VAL A 36 12.30 20.43 -49.80
CA VAL A 36 13.20 19.49 -49.10
C VAL A 36 12.40 18.33 -48.52
N SER A 37 12.82 17.09 -48.80
CA SER A 37 12.19 15.86 -48.32
C SER A 37 12.92 15.29 -47.10
N TYR A 38 12.15 15.00 -46.05
CA TYR A 38 12.62 14.43 -44.78
C TYR A 38 12.02 13.05 -44.56
N ARG A 39 12.86 12.06 -44.25
CA ARG A 39 12.44 10.69 -43.94
C ARG A 39 12.53 10.45 -42.43
N LEU A 40 11.39 10.43 -41.76
CA LEU A 40 11.30 10.47 -40.30
C LEU A 40 10.99 9.08 -39.71
N PRO A 41 11.90 8.46 -38.93
CA PRO A 41 11.62 7.21 -38.23
C PRO A 41 10.71 7.45 -37.02
N MET A 42 9.63 6.67 -36.87
CA MET A 42 8.74 6.72 -35.70
C MET A 42 8.08 5.38 -35.38
N ALA A 43 7.37 5.34 -34.26
CA ALA A 43 6.48 4.22 -33.94
C ALA A 43 5.35 4.13 -34.98
N GLY A 44 5.21 2.98 -35.64
CA GLY A 44 4.20 2.81 -36.68
C GLY A 44 2.76 2.89 -36.16
N THR A 45 2.53 2.65 -34.86
CA THR A 45 1.22 2.89 -34.20
C THR A 45 0.78 4.34 -34.28
N VAL A 46 1.73 5.27 -34.41
CA VAL A 46 1.49 6.70 -34.60
C VAL A 46 1.41 7.05 -36.08
N ALA A 47 2.34 6.54 -36.88
CA ALA A 47 2.40 6.83 -38.31
C ALA A 47 1.10 6.46 -39.05
N GLN A 48 0.46 5.34 -38.70
CA GLN A 48 -0.79 4.89 -39.33
C GLN A 48 -1.99 5.83 -39.17
N TRP A 49 -1.93 6.78 -38.23
CA TRP A 49 -3.01 7.76 -38.02
C TRP A 49 -2.88 9.01 -38.89
N LEU A 50 -1.69 9.22 -39.46
CA LEU A 50 -1.40 10.29 -40.40
C LEU A 50 -1.97 9.95 -41.79
N ARG A 51 -2.07 10.96 -42.65
CA ARG A 51 -2.52 10.78 -44.04
C ARG A 51 -1.59 11.45 -45.02
N VAL A 52 -1.43 10.84 -46.19
CA VAL A 52 -0.79 11.48 -47.34
C VAL A 52 -1.53 12.78 -47.69
N GLY A 53 -0.78 13.83 -48.00
CA GLY A 53 -1.27 15.19 -48.23
C GLY A 53 -1.54 16.01 -46.97
N GLN A 54 -1.48 15.43 -45.78
CA GLN A 54 -1.74 16.14 -44.53
C GLN A 54 -0.66 17.19 -44.24
N ARG A 55 -1.09 18.43 -43.92
CA ARG A 55 -0.17 19.51 -43.54
C ARG A 55 0.40 19.29 -42.14
N VAL A 56 1.71 19.48 -42.02
CA VAL A 56 2.48 19.32 -40.78
C VAL A 56 3.48 20.47 -40.59
N ARG A 57 3.94 20.62 -39.35
CA ARG A 57 5.12 21.40 -38.97
C ARG A 57 6.19 20.44 -38.48
N LEU A 58 7.38 20.53 -39.05
CA LEU A 58 8.54 19.69 -38.76
C LEU A 58 9.68 20.56 -38.26
N SER A 59 10.35 20.14 -37.20
CA SER A 59 11.62 20.69 -36.73
C SER A 59 12.62 19.53 -36.70
N ALA A 60 13.69 19.64 -37.49
CA ALA A 60 14.75 18.64 -37.64
C ALA A 60 15.99 19.33 -38.20
N GLU A 61 17.19 18.90 -37.78
CA GLU A 61 18.46 19.46 -38.29
C GLU A 61 18.92 18.79 -39.59
N THR A 62 18.58 17.52 -39.79
CA THR A 62 18.98 16.71 -40.94
C THR A 62 17.75 16.13 -41.65
N THR A 63 17.91 15.76 -42.92
CA THR A 63 16.84 15.16 -43.75
C THR A 63 16.53 13.71 -43.37
N THR A 64 17.45 13.04 -42.68
CA THR A 64 17.29 11.67 -42.16
C THR A 64 17.59 11.66 -40.65
N PRO A 65 16.77 12.34 -39.83
CA PRO A 65 17.04 12.46 -38.41
C PRO A 65 16.87 11.10 -37.72
N GLY A 66 17.64 10.90 -36.65
CA GLY A 66 17.42 9.82 -35.69
C GLY A 66 16.07 9.94 -34.99
N PHE A 67 15.70 8.89 -34.25
CA PHE A 67 14.36 8.72 -33.68
C PHE A 67 13.97 9.82 -32.65
N ASP A 68 14.95 10.47 -32.02
CA ASP A 68 14.76 11.53 -31.01
C ASP A 68 15.23 12.92 -31.49
N GLU A 69 15.61 13.05 -32.76
CA GLU A 69 16.29 14.24 -33.30
C GLU A 69 15.34 15.20 -34.02
N TYR A 70 14.02 14.97 -33.93
CA TYR A 70 13.03 15.81 -34.59
C TYR A 70 11.75 15.98 -33.76
N ALA A 71 10.92 16.93 -34.18
CA ALA A 71 9.57 17.13 -33.69
C ALA A 71 8.59 17.30 -34.85
N LEU A 72 7.45 16.63 -34.76
CA LEU A 72 6.41 16.65 -35.79
C LEU A 72 5.07 17.03 -35.15
N ARG A 73 4.36 17.97 -35.77
CA ARG A 73 3.08 18.45 -35.28
C ARG A 73 2.09 18.66 -36.43
N THR A 74 0.85 18.24 -36.24
CA THR A 74 -0.26 18.59 -37.14
C THR A 74 -0.88 19.92 -36.71
N SER A 75 -1.81 20.47 -37.49
CA SER A 75 -2.61 21.63 -37.05
C SER A 75 -3.38 21.37 -35.74
N ARG A 76 -3.62 20.10 -35.40
CA ARG A 76 -4.49 19.69 -34.30
C ARG A 76 -3.73 19.21 -33.07
N ALA A 77 -2.67 18.42 -33.23
CA ALA A 77 -1.98 17.78 -32.12
C ALA A 77 -0.48 17.61 -32.38
N ARG A 78 0.31 17.55 -31.30
CA ARG A 78 1.71 17.16 -31.34
C ARG A 78 1.81 15.65 -31.60
N VAL A 79 2.49 15.26 -32.67
CA VAL A 79 2.65 13.86 -33.08
C VAL A 79 3.95 13.29 -32.52
N TRP A 80 5.03 14.07 -32.60
CA TRP A 80 6.37 13.66 -32.19
C TRP A 80 7.12 14.78 -31.43
N PRO A 81 7.96 14.48 -30.41
CA PRO A 81 8.13 13.18 -29.74
C PRO A 81 6.84 12.68 -29.08
N LEU A 82 6.83 11.39 -28.74
CA LEU A 82 5.72 10.74 -28.05
C LEU A 82 5.42 11.40 -26.70
N PHE A 83 4.24 11.12 -26.13
CA PHE A 83 3.94 11.56 -24.77
C PHE A 83 4.84 10.84 -23.77
N GLU A 84 5.42 11.64 -22.86
CA GLU A 84 6.21 11.21 -21.73
C GLU A 84 6.06 12.26 -20.62
N ARG A 85 5.74 11.83 -19.41
CA ARG A 85 5.63 12.69 -18.23
C ARG A 85 5.96 11.91 -16.97
N THR A 86 6.66 12.57 -16.05
CA THR A 86 6.95 12.01 -14.72
C THR A 86 5.91 12.51 -13.71
N TYR A 87 5.49 11.61 -12.84
CA TYR A 87 4.53 11.85 -11.77
C TYR A 87 5.11 11.37 -10.45
N THR A 88 4.75 12.07 -9.38
CA THR A 88 5.06 11.69 -8.01
C THR A 88 3.77 11.30 -7.32
N LEU A 89 3.73 10.11 -6.75
CA LEU A 89 2.59 9.59 -6.01
C LEU A 89 2.99 9.39 -4.55
N GLU A 90 2.57 10.34 -3.73
CA GLU A 90 2.77 10.30 -2.28
C GLU A 90 1.74 9.36 -1.63
N ARG A 91 2.20 8.55 -0.70
CA ARG A 91 1.38 7.71 0.16
C ARG A 91 1.44 8.32 1.54
N ARG A 92 0.37 9.03 1.88
CA ARG A 92 0.19 9.66 3.18
C ARG A 92 -0.74 8.84 4.05
N SER A 93 -0.58 8.96 5.36
CA SER A 93 -1.56 8.50 6.31
C SER A 93 -2.90 9.18 6.08
N LEU A 94 -4.00 8.43 6.19
CA LEU A 94 -5.34 8.99 6.20
C LEU A 94 -5.70 9.70 7.52
N PHE A 95 -4.86 9.54 8.56
CA PHE A 95 -5.15 9.95 9.93
C PHE A 95 -4.24 11.09 10.40
N SER A 96 -2.94 11.00 10.11
CA SER A 96 -1.95 12.00 10.54
C SER A 96 -1.47 12.92 9.42
N ASP A 97 -1.92 12.68 8.18
CA ASP A 97 -1.39 13.26 6.92
C ASP A 97 0.14 13.10 6.73
N ARG A 98 0.79 12.28 7.57
CA ARG A 98 2.22 12.01 7.50
C ARG A 98 2.56 11.25 6.23
N LEU A 99 3.65 11.64 5.55
CA LEU A 99 4.19 10.90 4.42
C LEU A 99 4.76 9.56 4.89
N LEU A 100 4.23 8.46 4.35
CA LEU A 100 4.68 7.09 4.60
C LEU A 100 5.74 6.67 3.58
N TYR A 101 5.46 6.87 2.28
CA TYR A 101 6.41 6.60 1.19
C TYR A 101 5.96 7.28 -0.12
N THR A 102 6.82 7.29 -1.14
CA THR A 102 6.56 7.93 -2.43
C THR A 102 6.95 7.03 -3.59
N TYR A 103 6.13 7.02 -4.65
CA TYR A 103 6.52 6.45 -5.95
C TYR A 103 6.80 7.56 -6.96
N ARG A 104 7.93 7.48 -7.67
CA ARG A 104 8.17 8.26 -8.89
C ARG A 104 7.91 7.39 -10.11
N LEU A 105 6.93 7.81 -10.90
CA LEU A 105 6.43 7.06 -12.06
C LEU A 105 6.68 7.86 -13.33
N ARG A 106 7.19 7.21 -14.36
CA ARG A 106 7.26 7.77 -15.71
C ARG A 106 6.17 7.15 -16.56
N ALA A 107 5.18 7.95 -16.95
CA ALA A 107 4.17 7.54 -17.91
C ALA A 107 4.63 7.91 -19.31
N ARG A 108 4.77 6.94 -20.22
CA ARG A 108 5.20 7.18 -21.61
C ARG A 108 4.49 6.26 -22.59
N GLU A 109 4.34 6.69 -23.84
CA GLU A 109 3.80 5.81 -24.88
C GLU A 109 4.75 4.64 -25.19
N ALA A 110 4.16 3.49 -25.52
CA ALA A 110 4.91 2.35 -26.04
C ALA A 110 5.57 2.73 -27.38
N ARG A 111 6.87 2.46 -27.49
CA ARG A 111 7.73 2.93 -28.57
C ARG A 111 8.52 1.80 -29.21
N TYR A 112 8.98 0.83 -28.42
CA TYR A 112 9.90 -0.22 -28.87
C TYR A 112 9.27 -1.60 -28.83
N GLU A 113 9.84 -2.58 -29.53
CA GLU A 113 9.40 -3.98 -29.47
C GLU A 113 9.35 -4.52 -28.02
N ARG A 114 10.37 -4.20 -27.22
CA ARG A 114 10.45 -4.58 -25.79
C ARG A 114 9.29 -4.05 -24.93
N ASP A 115 8.70 -2.93 -25.33
CA ASP A 115 7.57 -2.35 -24.60
C ASP A 115 6.34 -3.23 -24.76
N TYR A 116 6.14 -3.80 -25.95
CA TYR A 116 5.05 -4.73 -26.23
C TYR A 116 5.29 -6.09 -25.58
N ALA A 117 6.54 -6.57 -25.54
CA ALA A 117 6.88 -7.77 -24.77
C ALA A 117 6.53 -7.61 -23.27
N ALA A 118 6.86 -6.47 -22.67
CA ALA A 118 6.48 -6.17 -21.28
C ALA A 118 4.96 -6.06 -21.08
N ILE A 119 4.21 -5.54 -22.06
CA ILE A 119 2.74 -5.55 -22.02
C ILE A 119 2.20 -6.98 -21.99
N VAL A 120 2.78 -7.89 -22.79
CA VAL A 120 2.39 -9.32 -22.81
C VAL A 120 2.68 -9.98 -21.45
N GLU A 121 3.83 -9.70 -20.84
CA GLU A 121 4.15 -10.17 -19.49
C GLU A 121 3.13 -9.67 -18.46
N LEU A 122 2.76 -8.38 -18.52
CA LEU A 122 1.77 -7.81 -17.61
C LEU A 122 0.37 -8.41 -17.80
N GLU A 123 -0.05 -8.67 -19.04
CA GLU A 123 -1.34 -9.27 -19.36
C GLU A 123 -1.48 -10.71 -18.85
N GLN A 124 -0.38 -11.45 -18.71
CA GLN A 124 -0.43 -12.79 -18.13
C GLN A 124 -0.94 -12.78 -16.68
N TYR A 125 -0.70 -11.70 -15.93
CA TYR A 125 -1.27 -11.52 -14.58
C TYR A 125 -2.75 -11.12 -14.59
N HIS A 126 -3.33 -10.79 -15.74
CA HIS A 126 -4.73 -10.39 -15.87
C HIS A 126 -5.64 -11.55 -16.29
N TYR A 127 -5.10 -12.57 -16.97
CA TYR A 127 -5.84 -13.73 -17.43
C TYR A 127 -5.58 -14.97 -16.55
N ALA A 128 -6.65 -15.58 -16.04
CA ALA A 128 -6.59 -16.78 -15.21
C ALA A 128 -6.53 -18.11 -16.01
N SER A 129 -6.44 -18.07 -17.34
CA SER A 129 -6.46 -19.27 -18.19
C SER A 129 -5.08 -19.59 -18.76
N ARG A 130 -4.63 -20.84 -18.58
CA ARG A 130 -3.38 -21.38 -19.14
C ARG A 130 -3.38 -21.44 -20.67
N GLU A 131 -4.55 -21.36 -21.32
CA GLU A 131 -4.70 -21.63 -22.76
C GLU A 131 -4.79 -20.36 -23.62
N ARG A 132 -4.94 -19.17 -23.01
CA ARG A 132 -5.05 -17.93 -23.78
C ARG A 132 -3.65 -17.46 -24.20
N LEU A 133 -3.29 -17.72 -25.45
CA LEU A 133 -2.12 -17.14 -26.10
C LEU A 133 -2.41 -15.68 -26.44
N LEU A 134 -1.62 -14.74 -25.91
CA LEU A 134 -1.90 -13.30 -25.91
C LEU A 134 -1.24 -12.54 -27.08
N ALA A 135 -0.05 -12.99 -27.49
CA ALA A 135 0.73 -12.36 -28.54
C ALA A 135 0.93 -13.27 -29.75
N LEU A 136 1.05 -12.63 -30.91
CA LEU A 136 1.56 -13.22 -32.13
C LEU A 136 3.02 -12.80 -32.30
N TRP A 137 3.84 -13.73 -32.74
CA TRP A 137 5.25 -13.57 -33.04
C TRP A 137 5.49 -13.94 -34.50
N HIS A 138 6.45 -13.31 -35.16
CA HIS A 138 6.80 -13.62 -36.54
C HIS A 138 8.31 -13.86 -36.70
N CYS A 139 8.68 -14.75 -37.62
CA CYS A 139 10.06 -14.95 -38.01
C CYS A 139 10.41 -14.02 -39.19
N GLU A 140 11.46 -13.21 -39.05
CA GLU A 140 11.92 -12.32 -40.13
C GLU A 140 12.51 -13.06 -41.34
N ARG A 141 12.96 -14.32 -41.16
CA ARG A 141 13.60 -15.10 -42.23
C ARG A 141 12.62 -15.93 -43.05
N CYS A 142 11.74 -16.68 -42.40
CA CYS A 142 10.81 -17.60 -43.07
C CYS A 142 9.35 -17.13 -43.07
N GLY A 143 9.03 -16.01 -42.41
CA GLY A 143 7.67 -15.46 -42.36
C GLY A 143 6.69 -16.24 -41.48
N ALA A 144 7.12 -17.33 -40.83
CA ALA A 144 6.26 -18.10 -39.93
C ALA A 144 5.71 -17.21 -38.80
N GLU A 145 4.41 -17.33 -38.53
CA GLU A 145 3.73 -16.66 -37.42
C GLU A 145 3.38 -17.70 -36.33
N GLN A 146 3.59 -17.37 -35.06
CA GLN A 146 3.29 -18.26 -33.93
C GLN A 146 2.67 -17.47 -32.78
N ALA A 147 1.59 -18.01 -32.21
CA ALA A 147 1.00 -17.45 -31.00
C ALA A 147 1.75 -17.98 -29.75
N ALA A 148 2.16 -17.08 -28.86
CA ALA A 148 2.85 -17.45 -27.61
C ALA A 148 2.78 -16.32 -26.56
N ASN A 149 2.86 -16.68 -25.28
CA ASN A 149 2.90 -15.72 -24.16
C ASN A 149 4.32 -15.26 -23.80
N ALA A 150 5.33 -16.03 -24.19
CA ALA A 150 6.74 -15.65 -24.15
C ALA A 150 7.29 -15.65 -25.58
N ARG A 151 8.41 -14.97 -25.82
CA ARG A 151 9.08 -14.96 -27.12
C ARG A 151 9.49 -16.39 -27.51
N PRO A 152 8.90 -16.99 -28.57
CA PRO A 152 9.27 -18.32 -29.01
C PRO A 152 10.47 -18.27 -29.97
N ASP A 153 11.15 -19.39 -30.10
CA ASP A 153 12.06 -19.63 -31.22
C ASP A 153 11.29 -20.05 -32.47
N CYS A 154 11.85 -19.72 -33.63
CA CYS A 154 11.27 -20.09 -34.91
C CYS A 154 11.20 -21.62 -35.06
N PRO A 155 10.06 -22.20 -35.47
CA PRO A 155 9.90 -23.65 -35.63
C PRO A 155 10.86 -24.26 -36.67
N HIS A 156 11.37 -23.43 -37.59
CA HIS A 156 12.38 -23.81 -38.60
C HIS A 156 13.85 -23.56 -38.16
N GLY A 157 14.12 -23.29 -36.88
CA GLY A 157 15.50 -23.18 -36.37
C GLY A 157 16.22 -21.84 -36.64
N HIS A 158 15.50 -20.78 -36.99
CA HIS A 158 16.09 -19.45 -37.28
C HIS A 158 16.42 -18.59 -36.04
N GLY A 159 16.19 -19.12 -34.84
CA GLY A 159 16.35 -18.40 -33.56
C GLY A 159 15.10 -17.61 -33.14
N PRO A 160 15.25 -16.64 -32.21
CA PRO A 160 14.11 -15.99 -31.55
C PRO A 160 13.25 -15.17 -32.52
N MET A 161 11.93 -15.31 -32.40
CA MET A 161 10.95 -14.58 -33.21
C MET A 161 10.74 -13.14 -32.70
N ARG A 162 10.26 -12.26 -33.60
CA ARG A 162 9.93 -10.86 -33.31
C ARG A 162 8.46 -10.70 -32.93
N PHE A 163 8.16 -9.73 -32.09
CA PHE A 163 6.78 -9.42 -31.74
C PHE A 163 6.01 -8.91 -32.96
N LEU A 164 4.88 -9.54 -33.29
CA LEU A 164 4.00 -9.14 -34.40
C LEU A 164 2.84 -8.27 -33.91
N ASP A 165 1.98 -8.81 -33.05
CA ASP A 165 0.82 -8.09 -32.53
C ASP A 165 0.23 -8.72 -31.25
N LEU A 166 -0.65 -7.98 -30.57
CA LEU A 166 -1.51 -8.47 -29.49
C LEU A 166 -2.85 -8.96 -30.06
N ARG A 167 -3.25 -10.20 -29.76
CA ARG A 167 -4.47 -10.81 -30.34
C ARG A 167 -5.76 -10.07 -29.98
N ASP A 168 -5.81 -9.49 -28.78
CA ASP A 168 -6.99 -8.76 -28.28
C ASP A 168 -6.94 -7.25 -28.55
N ALA A 169 -5.96 -6.78 -29.32
CA ALA A 169 -5.80 -5.39 -29.69
C ALA A 169 -6.05 -5.19 -31.19
N THR A 170 -6.69 -4.10 -31.56
CA THR A 170 -6.82 -3.70 -32.98
C THR A 170 -5.65 -2.80 -33.38
N ARG A 171 -5.45 -2.57 -34.68
CA ARG A 171 -4.46 -1.60 -35.17
C ARG A 171 -4.63 -0.22 -34.52
N ALA A 172 -5.86 0.18 -34.21
CA ALA A 172 -6.17 1.47 -33.59
C ALA A 172 -5.71 1.62 -32.14
N SER A 173 -5.38 0.52 -31.47
CA SER A 173 -5.02 0.53 -30.04
C SER A 173 -3.72 1.31 -29.81
N ARG A 174 -3.73 2.18 -28.80
CA ARG A 174 -2.55 2.92 -28.33
C ARG A 174 -2.26 2.52 -26.89
N PHE A 175 -0.98 2.50 -26.51
CA PHE A 175 -0.53 1.98 -25.22
C PHE A 175 0.33 3.01 -24.47
N LEU A 176 -0.01 3.22 -23.21
CA LEU A 176 0.74 4.03 -22.27
C LEU A 176 1.33 3.12 -21.19
N LEU A 177 2.65 3.11 -21.05
CA LEU A 177 3.38 2.38 -20.01
C LEU A 177 3.56 3.24 -18.76
N LEU A 178 3.58 2.59 -17.60
CA LEU A 178 3.98 3.16 -16.33
C LEU A 178 5.27 2.51 -15.86
N GLU A 179 6.33 3.29 -15.81
CA GLU A 179 7.63 2.84 -15.35
C GLU A 179 7.95 3.35 -13.95
N LEU A 180 8.53 2.49 -13.12
CA LEU A 180 9.00 2.86 -11.79
C LEU A 180 10.44 3.37 -11.87
N LEU A 181 10.64 4.65 -11.54
CA LEU A 181 11.96 5.30 -11.65
C LEU A 181 12.88 4.92 -10.50
N ASP A 182 12.37 4.95 -9.27
CA ASP A 182 13.15 4.64 -8.05
C ASP A 182 12.98 3.17 -7.64
N ARG A 183 13.19 2.26 -8.60
CA ARG A 183 13.01 0.82 -8.41
C ARG A 183 14.24 0.16 -7.78
N GLN A 184 14.03 -0.87 -6.99
CA GLN A 184 15.11 -1.77 -6.57
C GLN A 184 15.52 -2.69 -7.75
N PRO A 185 16.75 -3.27 -7.76
CA PRO A 185 17.23 -4.09 -8.87
C PRO A 185 16.33 -5.27 -9.24
N TYR A 186 15.60 -5.81 -8.26
CA TYR A 186 14.65 -6.92 -8.41
C TYR A 186 13.22 -6.50 -8.75
N GLU A 187 12.89 -5.20 -8.68
CA GLU A 187 11.55 -4.70 -9.02
C GLU A 187 11.38 -4.57 -10.54
N PRO A 188 10.16 -4.80 -11.08
CA PRO A 188 9.91 -4.64 -12.49
C PRO A 188 10.11 -3.18 -12.93
N SER A 189 10.65 -2.98 -14.13
CA SER A 189 10.81 -1.63 -14.70
C SER A 189 9.46 -1.01 -15.06
N ILE A 190 8.55 -1.81 -15.61
CA ILE A 190 7.18 -1.41 -15.97
C ILE A 190 6.22 -2.06 -14.97
N VAL A 191 5.54 -1.22 -14.20
CA VAL A 191 4.60 -1.64 -13.13
C VAL A 191 3.14 -1.66 -13.60
N GLY A 192 2.86 -1.17 -14.81
CA GLY A 192 1.53 -1.22 -15.39
C GLY A 192 1.45 -0.58 -16.76
N TYR A 193 0.31 -0.74 -17.41
CA TYR A 193 0.02 -0.09 -18.68
C TYR A 193 -1.48 0.22 -18.83
N VAL A 194 -1.77 1.17 -19.72
CA VAL A 194 -3.13 1.56 -20.12
C VAL A 194 -3.27 1.42 -21.63
N ARG A 195 -4.38 0.81 -22.07
CA ARG A 195 -4.76 0.74 -23.49
C ARG A 195 -5.93 1.67 -23.77
N VAL A 196 -5.73 2.56 -24.74
CA VAL A 196 -6.76 3.45 -25.26
C VAL A 196 -7.10 3.06 -26.69
N ASP A 197 -8.38 2.80 -26.91
CA ASP A 197 -8.95 2.44 -28.20
C ASP A 197 -9.95 3.52 -28.65
N PRO A 198 -10.37 3.51 -29.92
CA PRO A 198 -11.53 4.28 -30.35
C PRO A 198 -12.80 3.81 -29.61
N PRO A 199 -13.86 4.62 -29.57
CA PRO A 199 -15.11 4.23 -28.92
C PRO A 199 -15.71 3.01 -29.62
N LEU A 200 -16.49 2.23 -28.87
CA LEU A 200 -17.24 1.13 -29.43
C LEU A 200 -18.18 1.64 -30.53
N PRO A 201 -18.40 0.88 -31.61
CA PRO A 201 -19.25 1.33 -32.72
C PRO A 201 -20.72 1.41 -32.32
N LEU A 202 -21.22 0.43 -31.56
CA LEU A 202 -22.61 0.34 -31.09
C LEU A 202 -22.63 -0.07 -29.61
N LEU A 203 -23.52 0.54 -28.84
CA LEU A 203 -23.78 0.17 -27.45
C LEU A 203 -25.28 0.16 -27.19
N HIS A 204 -25.83 -1.00 -26.86
CA HIS A 204 -27.22 -1.17 -26.45
C HIS A 204 -27.28 -1.31 -24.94
N ARG A 205 -28.26 -0.67 -24.30
CA ARG A 205 -28.50 -0.80 -22.86
C ARG A 205 -29.52 -1.90 -22.59
N ARG A 206 -29.27 -2.72 -21.57
CA ARG A 206 -30.29 -3.60 -20.96
C ARG A 206 -31.02 -2.86 -19.85
N ARG A 207 -32.35 -2.87 -19.88
CA ARG A 207 -33.21 -2.36 -18.82
C ARG A 207 -33.49 -3.44 -17.76
N PRO A 208 -33.89 -3.06 -16.53
CA PRO A 208 -34.24 -4.02 -15.47
C PRO A 208 -35.35 -5.01 -15.86
N ASP A 209 -36.30 -4.57 -16.68
CA ASP A 209 -37.39 -5.39 -17.23
C ASP A 209 -36.95 -6.35 -18.35
N GLY A 210 -35.66 -6.34 -18.72
CA GLY A 210 -35.08 -7.17 -19.78
C GLY A 210 -35.17 -6.57 -21.19
N THR A 211 -35.85 -5.44 -21.38
CA THR A 211 -35.92 -4.77 -22.68
C THR A 211 -34.59 -4.09 -23.05
N LEU A 212 -34.40 -3.81 -24.34
CA LEU A 212 -33.16 -3.22 -24.86
C LEU A 212 -33.39 -1.82 -25.45
N ASP A 213 -32.68 -0.84 -24.93
CA ASP A 213 -32.56 0.47 -25.57
C ASP A 213 -31.43 0.43 -26.60
N ARG A 214 -31.78 0.57 -27.88
CA ARG A 214 -30.78 0.51 -28.96
C ARG A 214 -29.97 1.81 -29.05
N ASP A 215 -28.67 1.67 -29.25
CA ASP A 215 -27.69 2.77 -29.38
C ASP A 215 -27.90 3.88 -28.35
N ILE A 216 -27.95 3.48 -27.07
CA ILE A 216 -28.33 4.33 -25.94
C ILE A 216 -27.50 5.63 -25.89
N ARG A 217 -26.27 5.62 -26.40
CA ARG A 217 -25.37 6.78 -26.40
C ARG A 217 -25.92 7.94 -27.21
N ARG A 218 -26.63 7.69 -28.31
CA ARG A 218 -27.28 8.75 -29.12
C ARG A 218 -28.43 9.45 -28.37
N ARG A 219 -28.91 8.87 -27.27
CA ARG A 219 -29.89 9.49 -26.36
C ARG A 219 -29.24 10.30 -25.24
N ILE A 220 -27.97 10.01 -24.92
CA ILE A 220 -27.23 10.65 -23.83
C ILE A 220 -26.42 11.84 -24.35
N PHE A 221 -25.71 11.64 -25.46
CA PHE A 221 -24.75 12.58 -26.02
C PHE A 221 -25.20 13.02 -27.43
N PRO A 222 -24.62 14.12 -27.96
CA PRO A 222 -24.86 14.51 -29.34
C PRO A 222 -24.56 13.36 -30.31
N PRO A 223 -25.49 12.98 -31.21
CA PRO A 223 -25.35 11.80 -32.06
C PRO A 223 -24.08 11.78 -32.91
N GLU A 224 -23.61 12.95 -33.34
CA GLU A 224 -22.42 13.13 -34.18
C GLU A 224 -21.12 12.69 -33.50
N TRP A 225 -21.12 12.50 -32.17
CA TRP A 225 -19.97 11.97 -31.44
C TRP A 225 -19.63 10.52 -31.85
N PHE A 226 -20.59 9.80 -32.43
CA PHE A 226 -20.47 8.38 -32.76
C PHE A 226 -20.75 8.07 -34.24
N ASP A 227 -20.68 9.06 -35.13
CA ASP A 227 -20.92 8.86 -36.57
C ASP A 227 -19.74 8.23 -37.32
N HIS A 228 -18.52 8.38 -36.78
CA HIS A 228 -17.31 7.82 -37.40
C HIS A 228 -16.45 7.03 -36.40
N PRO A 229 -17.00 5.97 -35.76
CA PRO A 229 -16.19 5.09 -34.94
C PRO A 229 -15.19 4.31 -35.79
N PHE A 230 -14.17 3.72 -35.16
CA PHE A 230 -13.36 2.72 -35.83
C PHE A 230 -14.16 1.41 -35.94
N HIS A 231 -14.67 1.13 -37.13
CA HIS A 231 -15.54 -0.03 -37.38
C HIS A 231 -15.18 -0.71 -38.72
N PRO A 232 -14.08 -1.48 -38.78
CA PRO A 232 -13.74 -2.25 -39.97
C PRO A 232 -14.81 -3.30 -40.27
N ASN A 233 -15.08 -3.54 -41.55
CA ASN A 233 -15.97 -4.62 -41.98
C ASN A 233 -15.39 -5.98 -41.58
N GLN A 234 -16.08 -6.70 -40.71
CA GLN A 234 -15.62 -7.98 -40.17
C GLN A 234 -15.77 -9.14 -41.18
N HIS A 235 -16.49 -8.94 -42.28
CA HIS A 235 -16.77 -9.97 -43.28
C HIS A 235 -15.79 -9.94 -44.47
N VAL A 236 -14.56 -9.46 -44.26
CA VAL A 236 -13.51 -9.48 -45.28
C VAL A 236 -12.60 -10.71 -45.10
N PRO A 237 -12.01 -11.25 -46.18
CA PRO A 237 -11.03 -12.33 -46.09
C PRO A 237 -9.80 -11.94 -45.24
N PRO A 238 -9.12 -12.89 -44.57
CA PRO A 238 -7.95 -12.63 -43.72
C PRO A 238 -6.83 -11.82 -44.39
N GLU A 239 -6.59 -12.03 -45.68
CA GLU A 239 -5.62 -11.32 -46.50
C GLU A 239 -5.96 -9.84 -46.71
N ALA A 240 -7.25 -9.50 -46.77
CA ALA A 240 -7.75 -8.13 -46.93
C ALA A 240 -7.94 -7.40 -45.59
N TRP A 241 -7.84 -8.12 -44.47
CA TRP A 241 -8.10 -7.59 -43.12
C TRP A 241 -7.18 -6.42 -42.75
N TRP A 242 -5.93 -6.47 -43.20
CA TRP A 242 -4.97 -5.39 -42.97
C TRP A 242 -5.44 -4.08 -43.60
N ASP A 243 -5.84 -4.12 -44.87
CA ASP A 243 -6.24 -2.94 -45.63
C ASP A 243 -7.59 -2.40 -45.16
N GLU A 244 -8.53 -3.27 -44.80
CA GLU A 244 -9.83 -2.88 -44.24
C GLU A 244 -9.68 -2.13 -42.92
N GLN A 245 -8.83 -2.60 -42.01
CA GLN A 245 -8.49 -1.84 -40.80
C GLN A 245 -7.83 -0.50 -41.15
N GLY A 246 -7.00 -0.44 -42.20
CA GLY A 246 -6.41 0.80 -42.70
C GLY A 246 -7.47 1.82 -43.16
N ARG A 247 -8.49 1.38 -43.90
CA ARG A 247 -9.63 2.21 -44.33
C ARG A 247 -10.44 2.70 -43.13
N ALA A 248 -10.72 1.83 -42.17
CA ALA A 248 -11.43 2.21 -40.95
C ALA A 248 -10.63 3.24 -40.12
N LEU A 249 -9.31 3.09 -39.97
CA LEU A 249 -8.43 4.09 -39.34
C LEU A 249 -8.45 5.42 -40.09
N ALA A 250 -8.45 5.36 -41.42
CA ALA A 250 -8.54 6.55 -42.25
C ALA A 250 -9.86 7.30 -41.97
N ASN A 251 -10.98 6.63 -41.72
CA ASN A 251 -12.26 7.31 -41.48
C ASN A 251 -12.53 7.65 -40.00
N ALA A 252 -11.94 6.91 -39.06
CA ALA A 252 -12.23 7.04 -37.62
C ALA A 252 -11.99 8.46 -37.09
N ARG A 253 -13.01 9.04 -36.47
CA ARG A 253 -12.99 10.38 -35.89
C ARG A 253 -14.09 10.46 -34.84
N SER A 254 -13.71 10.61 -33.57
CA SER A 254 -14.70 10.78 -32.50
C SER A 254 -14.17 11.70 -31.40
N PRO A 255 -15.04 12.51 -30.76
CA PRO A 255 -14.72 13.21 -29.53
C PRO A 255 -14.73 12.28 -28.30
N VAL A 256 -14.98 10.98 -28.45
CA VAL A 256 -14.90 10.01 -27.35
C VAL A 256 -13.68 9.11 -27.54
N ALA A 257 -12.99 8.81 -26.45
CA ALA A 257 -11.97 7.77 -26.41
C ALA A 257 -12.44 6.61 -25.53
N ARG A 258 -11.90 5.42 -25.71
CA ARG A 258 -12.24 4.27 -24.86
C ARG A 258 -11.05 3.84 -24.03
N LEU A 259 -11.23 3.81 -22.71
CA LEU A 259 -10.34 3.07 -21.83
C LEU A 259 -10.64 1.58 -21.97
N ALA A 260 -9.81 0.88 -22.75
CA ALA A 260 -10.02 -0.51 -23.09
C ALA A 260 -9.41 -1.47 -22.07
N ARG A 261 -8.23 -1.13 -21.53
CA ARG A 261 -7.53 -1.92 -20.51
C ARG A 261 -6.76 -1.00 -19.56
N VAL A 262 -6.75 -1.37 -18.28
CA VAL A 262 -5.79 -0.90 -17.28
C VAL A 262 -5.26 -2.15 -16.60
N VAL A 263 -3.96 -2.38 -16.69
CA VAL A 263 -3.32 -3.52 -16.04
C VAL A 263 -2.19 -2.99 -15.18
N ILE A 264 -2.23 -3.34 -13.89
CA ILE A 264 -1.19 -3.04 -12.92
C ILE A 264 -0.64 -4.37 -12.43
N HIS A 265 0.68 -4.42 -12.25
CA HIS A 265 1.37 -5.56 -11.66
C HIS A 265 0.73 -5.92 -10.30
N PRO A 266 0.49 -7.21 -9.99
CA PRO A 266 -0.25 -7.64 -8.79
C PRO A 266 0.23 -6.98 -7.49
N ASP A 267 1.55 -6.89 -7.32
CA ASP A 267 2.17 -6.28 -6.14
C ASP A 267 1.99 -4.77 -6.02
N TYR A 268 1.41 -4.07 -7.00
CA TYR A 268 1.18 -2.63 -6.90
C TYR A 268 -0.30 -2.23 -7.09
N ARG A 269 -1.20 -3.20 -7.35
CA ARG A 269 -2.66 -2.95 -7.54
C ARG A 269 -3.29 -2.26 -6.32
N ALA A 270 -2.86 -2.68 -5.13
CA ALA A 270 -3.34 -2.20 -3.85
C ALA A 270 -2.87 -0.78 -3.48
N ASP A 271 -1.92 -0.21 -4.22
CA ASP A 271 -1.27 1.07 -3.92
C ASP A 271 -1.75 2.18 -4.83
N GLY A 272 -3.02 2.13 -5.25
CA GLY A 272 -3.68 3.18 -6.02
C GLY A 272 -3.05 3.49 -7.37
N LEU A 273 -2.10 2.67 -7.85
CA LEU A 273 -1.47 2.85 -9.16
C LEU A 273 -2.49 2.77 -10.30
N GLY A 274 -3.59 2.02 -10.14
CA GLY A 274 -4.67 1.97 -11.14
C GLY A 274 -5.35 3.34 -11.34
N VAL A 275 -5.63 4.06 -10.25
CA VAL A 275 -6.19 5.43 -10.33
C VAL A 275 -5.16 6.38 -10.95
N GLN A 276 -3.89 6.25 -10.55
CA GLN A 276 -2.82 7.06 -11.12
C GLN A 276 -2.63 6.78 -12.62
N ALA A 277 -2.75 5.53 -13.06
CA ALA A 277 -2.69 5.13 -14.46
C ALA A 277 -3.76 5.85 -15.30
N ILE A 278 -4.99 5.90 -14.78
CA ILE A 278 -6.10 6.61 -15.43
C ILE A 278 -5.80 8.12 -15.49
N ARG A 279 -5.27 8.72 -14.42
CA ARG A 279 -4.88 10.13 -14.42
C ARG A 279 -3.80 10.44 -15.47
N CYS A 280 -2.76 9.61 -15.54
CA CYS A 280 -1.72 9.71 -16.57
C CYS A 280 -2.31 9.57 -17.99
N MET A 281 -3.26 8.65 -18.17
CA MET A 281 -3.98 8.46 -19.43
C MET A 281 -4.84 9.68 -19.78
N VAL A 282 -5.51 10.31 -18.83
CA VAL A 282 -6.31 11.53 -19.07
C VAL A 282 -5.43 12.65 -19.61
N ASP A 283 -4.27 12.89 -18.99
CA ASP A 283 -3.29 13.86 -19.47
C ASP A 283 -2.82 13.55 -20.88
N TRP A 284 -2.51 12.28 -21.14
CA TRP A 284 -2.13 11.80 -22.46
C TRP A 284 -3.22 12.02 -23.52
N VAL A 285 -4.45 11.64 -23.21
CA VAL A 285 -5.63 11.79 -24.09
C VAL A 285 -5.91 13.27 -24.37
N ARG A 286 -5.83 14.15 -23.36
CA ARG A 286 -6.06 15.60 -23.51
C ARG A 286 -4.97 16.26 -24.36
N GLU A 287 -3.70 15.95 -24.09
CA GLU A 287 -2.57 16.55 -24.78
C GLU A 287 -2.44 16.07 -26.23
N ARG A 288 -2.62 14.76 -26.44
CA ARG A 288 -2.33 14.09 -27.72
C ARG A 288 -3.56 13.74 -28.54
N ARG A 289 -4.77 13.93 -28.01
CA ARG A 289 -6.05 13.66 -28.70
C ARG A 289 -6.19 12.19 -29.12
N ILE A 290 -5.66 11.29 -28.31
CA ILE A 290 -5.58 9.85 -28.56
C ILE A 290 -6.99 9.23 -28.51
N PRO A 291 -7.28 8.21 -29.32
CA PRO A 291 -6.33 7.45 -30.16
C PRO A 291 -6.04 8.07 -31.54
N ASP A 292 -7.01 8.74 -32.15
CA ASP A 292 -6.91 9.18 -33.57
C ASP A 292 -6.14 10.47 -33.82
N MET A 293 -5.85 11.26 -32.77
CA MET A 293 -5.14 12.55 -32.85
C MET A 293 -5.88 13.64 -33.65
N ARG A 294 -7.16 13.44 -34.01
CA ARG A 294 -7.93 14.32 -34.91
C ARG A 294 -8.85 15.26 -34.17
N GLU A 295 -9.51 14.82 -33.11
CA GLU A 295 -10.46 15.66 -32.36
C GLU A 295 -10.11 15.77 -30.89
N ARG A 296 -10.46 16.89 -30.28
CA ARG A 296 -10.38 17.01 -28.82
C ARG A 296 -11.33 15.99 -28.22
N LYS A 297 -10.84 15.19 -27.29
CA LYS A 297 -11.66 14.23 -26.57
C LYS A 297 -12.44 14.95 -25.48
N ARG A 298 -13.74 14.75 -25.49
CA ARG A 298 -14.74 15.33 -24.60
C ARG A 298 -15.16 14.37 -23.50
N ALA A 299 -15.06 13.06 -23.76
CA ALA A 299 -15.30 12.02 -22.76
C ALA A 299 -14.42 10.79 -22.99
N ILE A 300 -14.24 10.00 -21.94
CA ILE A 300 -13.64 8.67 -22.01
C ILE A 300 -14.68 7.65 -21.57
N GLU A 301 -14.97 6.66 -22.40
CA GLU A 301 -15.88 5.56 -22.08
C GLU A 301 -15.11 4.30 -21.65
N THR A 302 -15.71 3.47 -20.82
CA THR A 302 -15.18 2.14 -20.51
C THR A 302 -16.31 1.16 -20.21
N VAL A 303 -16.06 -0.13 -20.47
CA VAL A 303 -16.94 -1.23 -20.11
C VAL A 303 -16.16 -2.16 -19.19
N ALA A 304 -16.52 -2.21 -17.91
CA ALA A 304 -15.70 -2.85 -16.88
C ALA A 304 -16.55 -3.64 -15.88
N GLN A 305 -16.56 -4.97 -15.99
CA GLN A 305 -17.25 -5.84 -15.02
C GLN A 305 -16.66 -5.73 -13.61
N MET A 306 -15.34 -5.60 -13.50
CA MET A 306 -14.64 -5.45 -12.22
C MET A 306 -15.06 -4.20 -11.43
N ALA A 307 -15.62 -3.18 -12.10
CA ALA A 307 -16.04 -1.94 -11.44
C ALA A 307 -17.20 -2.16 -10.45
N ARG A 308 -17.91 -3.30 -10.52
CA ARG A 308 -18.91 -3.70 -9.52
C ARG A 308 -18.32 -4.00 -8.15
N PHE A 309 -17.09 -4.50 -8.13
CA PHE A 309 -16.45 -5.04 -6.92
C PHE A 309 -15.30 -4.15 -6.43
N HIS A 310 -14.99 -3.06 -7.13
CA HIS A 310 -13.90 -2.17 -6.77
C HIS A 310 -14.14 -0.72 -7.22
N PRO A 311 -14.02 0.27 -6.32
CA PRO A 311 -14.33 1.68 -6.60
C PRO A 311 -13.27 2.42 -7.43
N PHE A 312 -12.31 1.74 -8.08
CA PHE A 312 -11.15 2.47 -8.61
C PHE A 312 -11.51 3.36 -9.80
N MET A 313 -12.48 2.94 -10.62
CA MET A 313 -12.98 3.74 -11.73
C MET A 313 -13.65 5.01 -11.21
N GLU A 314 -14.53 4.87 -10.21
CA GLU A 314 -15.22 6.00 -9.57
C GLU A 314 -14.25 6.95 -8.85
N LYS A 315 -13.25 6.41 -8.13
CA LYS A 315 -12.15 7.20 -7.53
C LYS A 315 -11.31 7.95 -8.58
N ALA A 316 -11.28 7.46 -9.81
CA ALA A 316 -10.64 8.14 -10.94
C ALA A 316 -11.57 9.14 -11.66
N GLY A 317 -12.82 9.27 -11.22
CA GLY A 317 -13.83 10.22 -11.73
C GLY A 317 -14.81 9.64 -12.75
N PHE A 318 -14.77 8.35 -13.02
CA PHE A 318 -15.77 7.72 -13.90
C PHE A 318 -17.13 7.68 -13.23
N VAL A 319 -18.17 7.91 -14.02
CA VAL A 319 -19.58 7.90 -13.62
C VAL A 319 -20.26 6.72 -14.31
N PHE A 320 -20.94 5.86 -13.56
CA PHE A 320 -21.71 4.76 -14.11
C PHE A 320 -23.00 5.26 -14.75
N LEU A 321 -23.27 4.87 -15.99
CA LEU A 321 -24.47 5.32 -16.71
C LEU A 321 -25.48 4.20 -16.97
N PHE A 322 -25.02 3.03 -17.39
CA PHE A 322 -25.90 1.92 -17.76
C PHE A 322 -25.15 0.59 -17.91
N GLU A 323 -25.90 -0.51 -17.96
CA GLU A 323 -25.37 -1.82 -18.34
C GLU A 323 -25.61 -2.11 -19.83
N THR A 324 -24.64 -2.73 -20.49
CA THR A 324 -24.79 -3.19 -21.87
C THR A 324 -25.89 -4.26 -21.99
N ALA A 325 -26.30 -4.60 -23.21
CA ALA A 325 -27.19 -5.73 -23.49
C ALA A 325 -26.74 -7.05 -22.81
N SER A 326 -25.43 -7.24 -22.66
CA SER A 326 -24.82 -8.39 -21.97
C SER A 326 -24.59 -8.20 -20.46
N GLY A 327 -25.20 -7.18 -19.85
CA GLY A 327 -25.10 -6.91 -18.41
C GLY A 327 -23.72 -6.38 -17.98
N ARG A 328 -22.96 -5.75 -18.87
CA ARG A 328 -21.63 -5.19 -18.54
C ARG A 328 -21.76 -3.71 -18.14
N PRO A 329 -21.23 -3.29 -16.98
CA PRO A 329 -21.30 -1.89 -16.58
C PRO A 329 -20.55 -1.00 -17.56
N THR A 330 -21.18 0.09 -17.96
CA THR A 330 -20.61 1.14 -18.81
C THR A 330 -20.47 2.42 -18.02
N LEU A 331 -19.25 2.95 -17.98
CA LEU A 331 -18.91 4.17 -17.24
C LEU A 331 -18.30 5.21 -18.17
N TYR A 332 -18.49 6.49 -17.84
CA TYR A 332 -17.96 7.63 -18.57
C TYR A 332 -17.21 8.59 -17.65
N LEU A 333 -16.05 9.06 -18.10
CA LEU A 333 -15.31 10.16 -17.50
C LEU A 333 -15.47 11.40 -18.39
N PRO A 334 -16.17 12.46 -17.94
CA PRO A 334 -16.26 13.71 -18.69
C PRO A 334 -14.91 14.43 -18.69
N LEU A 335 -14.51 14.98 -19.84
CA LEU A 335 -13.29 15.77 -19.99
C LEU A 335 -13.57 17.26 -20.21
N ASP A 336 -14.81 17.62 -20.56
CA ASP A 336 -15.32 18.98 -20.74
C ASP A 336 -16.74 19.16 -20.16
N GLU A 337 -17.22 20.41 -20.13
CA GLU A 337 -18.54 20.77 -19.61
C GLU A 337 -19.69 20.18 -20.45
N THR A 338 -19.51 20.04 -21.77
CA THR A 338 -20.54 19.47 -22.64
C THR A 338 -20.84 18.01 -22.26
N ALA A 339 -19.80 17.20 -22.06
CA ALA A 339 -19.95 15.82 -21.60
C ALA A 339 -20.52 15.75 -20.17
N GLN A 340 -20.07 16.63 -19.29
CA GLN A 340 -20.53 16.67 -17.90
C GLN A 340 -22.02 17.00 -17.80
N ASN A 341 -22.50 18.01 -18.53
CA ASN A 341 -23.90 18.41 -18.56
C ASN A 341 -24.79 17.31 -19.18
N ALA A 342 -24.31 16.64 -20.23
CA ALA A 342 -25.02 15.51 -20.85
C ALA A 342 -25.21 14.35 -19.86
N ILE A 343 -24.13 13.99 -19.14
CA ILE A 343 -24.17 12.95 -18.10
C ILE A 343 -25.12 13.34 -16.97
N GLN A 344 -25.01 14.55 -16.43
CA GLN A 344 -25.87 15.02 -15.34
C GLN A 344 -27.35 15.05 -15.75
N ARG A 345 -27.66 15.58 -16.93
CA ARG A 345 -29.02 15.57 -17.48
C ARG A 345 -29.54 14.13 -17.56
N PHE A 346 -28.76 13.21 -18.11
CA PHE A 346 -29.16 11.81 -18.22
C PHE A 346 -29.45 11.19 -16.85
N LEU A 347 -28.58 11.38 -15.87
CA LEU A 347 -28.77 10.91 -14.48
C LEU A 347 -30.01 11.51 -13.81
N GLN A 348 -30.48 12.70 -14.23
CA GLN A 348 -31.67 13.34 -13.68
C GLN A 348 -32.97 12.99 -14.43
N THR A 349 -32.89 12.68 -15.72
CA THR A 349 -34.07 12.49 -16.57
C THR A 349 -34.40 11.04 -16.87
N ASP A 350 -33.40 10.15 -16.90
CA ASP A 350 -33.64 8.74 -17.24
C ASP A 350 -34.08 7.95 -16.01
N GLU A 351 -35.19 7.22 -16.16
CA GLU A 351 -35.83 6.44 -15.10
C GLU A 351 -34.90 5.47 -14.40
N VAL A 352 -34.07 4.72 -15.16
CA VAL A 352 -33.14 3.75 -14.59
C VAL A 352 -31.94 4.48 -13.99
N ALA A 353 -31.38 5.45 -14.71
CA ALA A 353 -30.15 6.11 -14.30
C ALA A 353 -30.28 6.91 -12.99
N ARG A 354 -31.46 7.48 -12.75
CA ARG A 354 -31.80 8.18 -11.51
C ARG A 354 -31.66 7.31 -10.26
N THR A 355 -31.96 6.01 -10.36
CA THR A 355 -31.99 5.11 -9.18
C THR A 355 -30.59 4.91 -8.58
N HIS A 356 -29.56 4.86 -9.41
CA HIS A 356 -28.19 4.63 -8.99
C HIS A 356 -27.35 5.92 -8.92
N GLY A 357 -27.86 7.05 -9.46
CA GLY A 357 -27.25 8.38 -9.28
C GLY A 357 -25.80 8.48 -9.77
N GLY A 358 -25.41 7.68 -10.76
CA GLY A 358 -24.04 7.65 -11.27
C GLY A 358 -23.06 6.75 -10.52
N ARG A 359 -23.49 6.06 -9.45
CA ARG A 359 -22.68 5.12 -8.67
C ARG A 359 -23.01 3.68 -9.04
N LEU A 360 -21.98 2.85 -9.14
CA LEU A 360 -22.08 1.41 -9.37
C LEU A 360 -21.60 0.63 -8.15
N TYR A 361 -20.46 1.03 -7.60
CA TYR A 361 -19.84 0.33 -6.48
C TYR A 361 -20.39 0.87 -5.16
N HIS A 362 -20.96 -0.01 -4.35
CA HIS A 362 -21.29 0.26 -2.96
C HIS A 362 -20.48 -0.69 -2.08
N SER A 363 -19.85 -0.16 -1.03
CA SER A 363 -19.09 -1.00 -0.11
C SER A 363 -20.04 -1.83 0.74
N HIS A 364 -19.79 -3.13 0.80
CA HIS A 364 -20.57 -4.05 1.63
C HIS A 364 -19.89 -4.31 2.98
N LEU A 365 -18.64 -3.88 3.15
CA LEU A 365 -17.95 -3.85 4.45
C LEU A 365 -18.65 -2.90 5.43
N ARG A 366 -19.28 -3.47 6.46
CA ARG A 366 -19.97 -2.72 7.51
C ARG A 366 -19.07 -2.52 8.73
N PRO A 367 -19.15 -1.35 9.40
CA PRO A 367 -18.55 -1.18 10.72
C PRO A 367 -19.05 -2.25 11.69
N VAL A 368 -18.18 -2.63 12.62
CA VAL A 368 -18.55 -3.48 13.75
C VAL A 368 -18.96 -2.60 14.92
N GLU A 369 -19.79 -3.15 15.80
CA GLU A 369 -20.01 -2.54 17.10
C GLU A 369 -18.70 -2.56 17.89
N PRO A 370 -18.13 -1.39 18.26
CA PRO A 370 -16.89 -1.32 19.02
C PRO A 370 -17.02 -2.00 20.39
N LEU A 371 -15.89 -2.26 21.05
CA LEU A 371 -15.90 -2.72 22.43
C LEU A 371 -16.66 -1.72 23.32
N SER A 372 -17.54 -2.24 24.18
CA SER A 372 -18.41 -1.45 25.05
C SER A 372 -17.65 -0.71 26.16
N SER A 373 -16.45 -1.17 26.52
CA SER A 373 -15.57 -0.57 27.51
C SER A 373 -14.10 -0.94 27.23
N ALA A 374 -13.17 -0.32 27.95
CA ALA A 374 -11.75 -0.63 27.83
C ALA A 374 -11.41 -2.03 28.35
N ILE A 375 -10.40 -2.66 27.76
CA ILE A 375 -9.78 -3.88 28.31
C ILE A 375 -8.83 -3.44 29.43
N VAL A 376 -9.00 -3.99 30.63
CA VAL A 376 -8.24 -3.54 31.82
C VAL A 376 -7.53 -4.72 32.46
N LEU A 377 -6.20 -4.65 32.52
CA LEU A 377 -5.36 -5.52 33.32
C LEU A 377 -5.11 -4.84 34.67
N ARG A 378 -5.34 -5.57 35.77
CA ARG A 378 -5.11 -5.09 37.14
C ARG A 378 -4.14 -6.02 37.87
N GLU A 379 -2.95 -5.50 38.15
CA GLU A 379 -1.92 -6.18 38.95
C GLU A 379 -1.60 -7.60 38.46
N VAL A 380 -1.64 -7.81 37.15
CA VAL A 380 -1.49 -9.12 36.52
C VAL A 380 -0.06 -9.63 36.67
N THR A 381 0.09 -10.82 37.26
CA THR A 381 1.38 -11.52 37.35
C THR A 381 1.32 -12.81 36.56
N LYS A 382 2.37 -13.06 35.78
CA LYS A 382 2.55 -14.31 35.04
C LYS A 382 3.96 -14.83 35.15
N THR A 383 4.08 -16.10 35.50
CA THR A 383 5.31 -16.83 35.75
C THR A 383 5.32 -18.05 34.85
N TYR A 384 6.49 -18.34 34.28
CA TYR A 384 6.73 -19.56 33.53
C TYR A 384 7.60 -20.48 34.38
N HIS A 385 7.11 -21.70 34.62
CA HIS A 385 7.84 -22.75 35.32
C HIS A 385 8.38 -23.70 34.27
N HIS A 386 9.71 -23.87 34.21
CA HIS A 386 10.34 -24.85 33.33
C HIS A 386 11.27 -25.75 34.15
N THR A 387 10.93 -27.03 34.24
CA THR A 387 11.82 -28.05 34.79
C THR A 387 12.84 -28.44 33.72
N LEU A 388 14.11 -28.15 33.96
CA LEU A 388 15.19 -28.62 33.08
C LEU A 388 15.47 -30.10 33.39
N ASN A 389 14.69 -31.00 32.80
CA ASN A 389 14.88 -32.45 32.97
C ASN A 389 16.01 -32.97 32.05
N LEU A 390 16.87 -33.85 32.58
CA LEU A 390 17.96 -34.51 31.84
C LEU A 390 17.62 -35.97 31.48
N GLU A 391 16.40 -36.44 31.69
CA GLU A 391 15.93 -37.75 31.27
C GLU A 391 16.00 -37.91 29.75
N GLY A 392 16.56 -39.04 29.28
CA GLY A 392 16.76 -39.31 27.85
C GLY A 392 18.02 -38.69 27.22
N VAL A 393 18.80 -37.91 27.98
CA VAL A 393 20.11 -37.38 27.53
C VAL A 393 21.20 -38.45 27.74
N SER A 394 22.00 -38.72 26.70
CA SER A 394 23.07 -39.71 26.76
C SER A 394 24.18 -39.32 27.75
N GLU A 395 24.87 -40.32 28.32
CA GLU A 395 25.96 -40.15 29.30
C GLU A 395 26.98 -39.06 28.88
N PRO A 396 27.53 -39.08 27.65
CA PRO A 396 28.58 -38.12 27.27
C PRO A 396 28.08 -36.68 27.21
N VAL A 397 26.81 -36.48 26.85
CA VAL A 397 26.19 -35.15 26.80
C VAL A 397 25.86 -34.66 28.20
N ARG A 398 25.44 -35.57 29.10
CA ARG A 398 25.18 -35.25 30.51
C ARG A 398 26.45 -34.83 31.23
N GLU A 399 27.57 -35.51 30.99
CA GLU A 399 28.88 -35.13 31.52
C GLU A 399 29.34 -33.76 31.00
N ALA A 400 29.17 -33.50 29.71
CA ALA A 400 29.47 -32.20 29.12
C ALA A 400 28.60 -31.09 29.73
N LEU A 401 27.29 -31.30 29.87
CA LEU A 401 26.36 -30.36 30.51
C LEU A 401 26.73 -30.10 31.97
N ALA A 402 27.09 -31.14 32.72
CA ALA A 402 27.57 -31.03 34.10
C ALA A 402 28.86 -30.22 34.21
N ALA A 403 29.79 -30.35 33.24
CA ALA A 403 31.01 -29.54 33.17
C ALA A 403 30.71 -28.03 32.95
N PHE A 404 29.58 -27.69 32.32
CA PHE A 404 29.07 -26.31 32.23
C PHE A 404 28.15 -25.91 33.39
N GLY A 405 28.04 -26.74 34.44
CA GLY A 405 27.22 -26.47 35.62
C GLY A 405 25.71 -26.62 35.37
N VAL A 406 25.30 -27.29 34.30
CA VAL A 406 23.89 -27.52 33.97
C VAL A 406 23.42 -28.78 34.71
N GLN A 407 22.65 -28.57 35.77
CA GLN A 407 21.98 -29.61 36.55
C GLN A 407 20.47 -29.52 36.40
N GLU A 408 19.77 -30.60 36.72
CA GLU A 408 18.31 -30.59 36.80
C GLU A 408 17.84 -29.55 37.82
N ARG A 409 16.99 -28.62 37.38
CA ARG A 409 16.48 -27.53 38.21
C ARG A 409 15.15 -27.02 37.67
N ASP A 410 14.31 -26.59 38.58
CA ASP A 410 13.13 -25.81 38.27
C ASP A 410 13.53 -24.35 38.08
N ILE A 411 13.26 -23.81 36.90
CA ILE A 411 13.48 -22.41 36.58
C ILE A 411 12.13 -21.70 36.58
N GLU A 412 11.93 -20.80 37.54
CA GLU A 412 10.79 -19.90 37.55
C GLU A 412 11.19 -18.55 36.96
N THR A 413 10.53 -18.16 35.87
CA THR A 413 10.77 -16.87 35.23
C THR A 413 9.50 -16.05 35.28
N HIS A 414 9.52 -14.93 36.02
CA HIS A 414 8.44 -13.95 35.96
C HIS A 414 8.45 -13.24 34.61
N ILE A 415 7.41 -13.48 33.81
CA ILE A 415 7.18 -12.82 32.54
C ILE A 415 6.58 -11.43 32.77
N PHE A 416 5.60 -11.33 33.68
CA PHE A 416 4.99 -10.08 34.12
C PHE A 416 4.88 -10.03 35.64
N ARG A 417 5.24 -8.90 36.25
CA ARG A 417 5.12 -8.63 37.68
C ARG A 417 4.12 -7.50 37.88
N ARG A 418 2.93 -7.82 38.39
CA ARG A 418 1.90 -6.82 38.75
C ARG A 418 1.61 -5.80 37.63
N ALA A 419 1.46 -6.28 36.41
CA ALA A 419 1.19 -5.45 35.25
C ALA A 419 -0.22 -4.84 35.31
N THR A 420 -0.29 -3.51 35.17
CA THR A 420 -1.53 -2.75 35.10
C THR A 420 -1.56 -1.95 33.80
N LEU A 421 -2.58 -2.18 32.97
CA LEU A 421 -2.65 -1.67 31.60
C LEU A 421 -4.11 -1.50 31.17
N THR A 422 -4.40 -0.44 30.42
CA THR A 422 -5.72 -0.17 29.85
C THR A 422 -5.62 0.01 28.34
N LEU A 423 -6.44 -0.73 27.60
CA LEU A 423 -6.58 -0.64 26.14
C LEU A 423 -7.97 -0.10 25.79
N GLU A 424 -8.01 1.09 25.19
CA GLU A 424 -9.26 1.77 24.88
C GLU A 424 -9.96 1.14 23.64
N PRO A 425 -11.30 1.15 23.57
CA PRO A 425 -12.04 0.73 22.38
C PRO A 425 -11.62 1.47 21.10
N GLY A 426 -11.58 0.75 19.98
CA GLY A 426 -11.27 1.33 18.66
C GLY A 426 -9.81 1.77 18.47
N THR A 427 -8.94 1.52 19.45
CA THR A 427 -7.52 1.88 19.36
C THR A 427 -6.66 0.80 18.72
N ILE A 428 -5.58 1.24 18.07
CA ILE A 428 -4.49 0.40 17.58
C ILE A 428 -3.38 0.41 18.63
N ASN A 429 -3.09 -0.76 19.19
CA ASN A 429 -2.13 -0.98 20.25
C ASN A 429 -0.98 -1.83 19.70
N ALA A 430 0.21 -1.25 19.59
CA ALA A 430 1.40 -1.96 19.13
C ALA A 430 2.21 -2.49 20.32
N VAL A 431 2.46 -3.80 20.37
CA VAL A 431 3.26 -4.45 21.41
C VAL A 431 4.68 -4.69 20.90
N VAL A 432 5.66 -4.11 21.57
CA VAL A 432 7.08 -4.19 21.19
C VAL A 432 7.94 -4.67 22.36
N GLY A 433 9.04 -5.35 22.05
CA GLY A 433 9.92 -5.95 23.06
C GLY A 433 10.84 -7.02 22.46
N ALA A 434 11.92 -7.35 23.16
CA ALA A 434 12.89 -8.35 22.72
C ALA A 434 12.27 -9.75 22.52
N SER A 435 12.97 -10.64 21.81
CA SER A 435 12.53 -12.05 21.74
C SER A 435 12.49 -12.65 23.14
N GLY A 436 11.46 -13.45 23.43
CA GLY A 436 11.26 -14.02 24.78
C GLY A 436 10.77 -13.03 25.84
N SER A 437 10.45 -11.77 25.48
CA SER A 437 10.06 -10.74 26.46
C SER A 437 8.64 -10.86 27.02
N GLY A 438 7.88 -11.88 26.61
CA GLY A 438 6.51 -12.12 27.08
C GLY A 438 5.39 -11.63 26.13
N LYS A 439 5.71 -11.08 24.96
CA LYS A 439 4.70 -10.54 24.01
C LYS A 439 3.57 -11.53 23.67
N THR A 440 3.93 -12.72 23.21
CA THR A 440 2.95 -13.78 22.91
C THR A 440 2.20 -14.22 24.18
N THR A 441 2.85 -14.24 25.34
CA THR A 441 2.20 -14.52 26.63
C THR A 441 1.14 -13.45 26.94
N PHE A 442 1.42 -12.16 26.72
CA PHE A 442 0.42 -11.10 26.87
C PHE A 442 -0.77 -11.33 25.95
N LEU A 443 -0.54 -11.66 24.68
CA LEU A 443 -1.62 -11.97 23.74
C LEU A 443 -2.45 -13.17 24.20
N ARG A 444 -1.83 -14.23 24.70
CA ARG A 444 -2.52 -15.41 25.25
C ARG A 444 -3.39 -15.04 26.45
N LEU A 445 -2.91 -14.20 27.36
CA LEU A 445 -3.71 -13.73 28.49
C LEU A 445 -4.97 -12.97 28.03
N LEU A 446 -4.86 -12.14 27.00
CA LEU A 446 -6.01 -11.47 26.39
C LEU A 446 -6.98 -12.47 25.74
N ILE A 447 -6.47 -13.44 24.98
CA ILE A 447 -7.29 -14.49 24.36
C ILE A 447 -8.02 -15.30 25.44
N GLY A 448 -7.32 -15.65 26.53
CA GLY A 448 -7.87 -16.39 27.64
C GLY A 448 -9.04 -15.69 28.30
N ALA A 449 -8.84 -14.44 28.67
CA ALA A 449 -9.89 -13.61 29.28
C ALA A 449 -11.09 -13.39 28.34
N ALA A 450 -10.85 -13.23 27.03
CA ALA A 450 -11.92 -13.00 26.07
C ALA A 450 -12.72 -14.27 25.69
N THR A 451 -12.12 -15.46 25.82
CA THR A 451 -12.75 -16.74 25.41
C THR A 451 -13.14 -17.63 26.59
N GLY A 452 -12.77 -17.26 27.82
CA GLY A 452 -13.00 -18.06 29.01
C GLY A 452 -12.12 -19.33 29.09
N ARG A 453 -10.98 -19.35 28.39
CA ARG A 453 -10.03 -20.48 28.45
C ARG A 453 -9.44 -20.64 29.84
N THR A 454 -9.34 -21.88 30.29
CA THR A 454 -8.93 -22.22 31.66
C THR A 454 -7.56 -22.85 31.77
N GLU A 455 -6.89 -23.10 30.64
CA GLU A 455 -5.55 -23.66 30.64
C GLU A 455 -4.56 -22.66 31.24
N PRO A 456 -3.60 -23.09 32.09
CA PRO A 456 -2.67 -22.19 32.76
C PRO A 456 -1.91 -21.26 31.82
N LEU A 457 -1.69 -21.66 30.57
CA LEU A 457 -1.03 -20.85 29.55
C LEU A 457 -1.79 -19.55 29.20
N TYR A 458 -3.12 -19.57 29.31
CA TYR A 458 -4.00 -18.45 28.94
C TYR A 458 -4.53 -17.68 30.16
N GLN A 459 -4.18 -18.11 31.38
CA GLN A 459 -4.61 -17.47 32.62
C GLN A 459 -3.48 -16.72 33.33
N PRO A 460 -3.76 -15.58 33.98
CA PRO A 460 -2.81 -14.98 34.92
C PRO A 460 -2.65 -15.89 36.15
N ASP A 461 -1.48 -15.87 36.78
CA ASP A 461 -1.30 -16.60 38.05
C ASP A 461 -1.87 -15.82 39.23
N SER A 462 -1.90 -14.48 39.12
CA SER A 462 -2.62 -13.57 40.00
C SER A 462 -2.96 -12.26 39.30
N GLY A 463 -3.88 -11.48 39.88
CA GLY A 463 -4.46 -10.29 39.26
C GLY A 463 -5.65 -10.62 38.35
N GLU A 464 -6.25 -9.59 37.75
CA GLU A 464 -7.48 -9.74 36.97
C GLU A 464 -7.37 -9.07 35.59
N ILE A 465 -8.03 -9.65 34.59
CA ILE A 465 -8.17 -9.08 33.25
C ILE A 465 -9.66 -8.92 32.99
N HIS A 466 -10.13 -7.67 33.00
CA HIS A 466 -11.51 -7.35 32.68
C HIS A 466 -11.66 -7.18 31.18
N MET A 467 -12.53 -8.01 30.60
CA MET A 467 -12.93 -7.93 29.19
C MET A 467 -14.35 -7.35 29.09
N PRO A 468 -14.65 -6.56 28.03
CA PRO A 468 -16.01 -6.11 27.75
C PRO A 468 -16.94 -7.28 27.37
N ASP A 469 -18.21 -7.20 27.72
CA ASP A 469 -19.18 -8.29 27.50
C ASP A 469 -19.47 -8.56 26.01
N ASN A 470 -19.33 -7.53 25.16
CA ASN A 470 -19.61 -7.62 23.73
C ASN A 470 -18.39 -8.04 22.89
N VAL A 471 -17.37 -8.67 23.49
CA VAL A 471 -16.14 -9.05 22.78
C VAL A 471 -16.42 -10.06 21.67
N ARG A 472 -15.93 -9.77 20.47
CA ARG A 472 -15.85 -10.67 19.31
C ARG A 472 -14.40 -10.72 18.87
N LEU A 473 -13.70 -11.71 19.42
CA LEU A 473 -12.27 -11.90 19.21
C LEU A 473 -11.99 -12.65 17.90
N GLN A 474 -10.97 -12.17 17.18
CA GLN A 474 -10.18 -13.01 16.28
C GLN A 474 -8.69 -12.84 16.59
N ALA A 475 -7.95 -13.94 16.54
CA ALA A 475 -6.53 -13.96 16.82
C ALA A 475 -5.76 -14.65 15.68
N LEU A 476 -4.62 -14.07 15.30
CA LEU A 476 -3.65 -14.65 14.39
C LEU A 476 -2.33 -14.84 15.13
N ILE A 477 -2.07 -16.05 15.61
CA ILE A 477 -0.82 -16.40 16.30
C ILE A 477 -0.16 -17.56 15.53
N PRO A 478 1.09 -17.38 15.03
CA PRO A 478 1.79 -18.42 14.30
C PRO A 478 1.81 -19.76 15.04
N ASN A 479 1.47 -20.85 14.34
CA ASN A 479 1.39 -22.22 14.87
C ASN A 479 0.40 -22.47 16.04
N GLU A 480 -0.38 -21.48 16.46
CA GLU A 480 -1.28 -21.60 17.62
C GLU A 480 -2.73 -21.21 17.28
N ALA A 481 -2.90 -20.14 16.52
CA ALA A 481 -4.18 -19.63 16.05
C ALA A 481 -4.06 -19.26 14.57
N GLU A 482 -4.12 -20.27 13.71
CA GLU A 482 -4.13 -20.11 12.26
C GLU A 482 -5.42 -20.66 11.64
N PRO A 483 -5.91 -20.07 10.55
CA PRO A 483 -7.13 -20.52 9.90
C PRO A 483 -6.95 -21.86 9.19
N ALA A 484 -7.85 -22.80 9.46
CA ALA A 484 -7.89 -24.12 8.83
C ALA A 484 -8.63 -24.06 7.47
N LEU A 485 -7.97 -23.52 6.45
CA LEU A 485 -8.58 -23.25 5.13
C LEU A 485 -8.58 -24.44 4.15
N GLY A 486 -8.00 -25.58 4.54
CA GLY A 486 -8.05 -26.82 3.76
C GLY A 486 -7.65 -26.67 2.28
N THR A 487 -8.37 -27.38 1.41
CA THR A 487 -8.18 -27.37 -0.06
C THR A 487 -9.14 -26.42 -0.79
N GLN A 488 -9.99 -25.71 -0.05
CA GLN A 488 -10.98 -24.80 -0.61
C GLN A 488 -10.30 -23.59 -1.24
N ALA A 489 -10.91 -23.06 -2.31
CA ALA A 489 -10.48 -21.80 -2.91
C ALA A 489 -10.61 -20.66 -1.90
N VAL A 490 -9.63 -19.76 -1.87
CA VAL A 490 -9.59 -18.63 -0.92
C VAL A 490 -10.87 -17.81 -0.96
N LEU A 491 -11.36 -17.42 -2.14
CA LEU A 491 -12.59 -16.63 -2.24
C LEU A 491 -13.80 -17.38 -1.71
N GLU A 492 -13.90 -18.68 -1.99
CA GLU A 492 -15.00 -19.50 -1.51
C GLU A 492 -14.99 -19.59 0.03
N ALA A 493 -13.81 -19.70 0.63
CA ALA A 493 -13.67 -19.77 2.08
C ALA A 493 -14.11 -18.47 2.76
N ILE A 494 -13.71 -17.31 2.22
CA ILE A 494 -14.16 -16.00 2.74
C ILE A 494 -15.66 -15.79 2.45
N TYR A 495 -16.15 -16.24 1.30
CA TYR A 495 -17.56 -16.19 0.95
C TYR A 495 -18.43 -17.03 1.90
N THR A 496 -17.96 -18.22 2.29
CA THR A 496 -18.69 -19.07 3.26
C THR A 496 -18.91 -18.36 4.60
N LEU A 497 -17.96 -17.53 5.03
CA LEU A 497 -18.06 -16.76 6.28
C LEU A 497 -18.96 -15.53 6.15
N THR A 498 -18.89 -14.84 5.00
CA THR A 498 -19.57 -13.55 4.80
C THR A 498 -20.99 -13.70 4.25
N GLY A 499 -21.25 -14.76 3.46
CA GLY A 499 -22.48 -14.92 2.68
C GLY A 499 -22.65 -13.93 1.53
N ASP A 500 -21.63 -13.09 1.26
CA ASP A 500 -21.69 -12.01 0.29
C ASP A 500 -20.40 -11.95 -0.52
N THR A 501 -20.51 -12.22 -1.82
CA THR A 501 -19.36 -12.23 -2.73
C THR A 501 -18.69 -10.86 -2.85
N THR A 502 -19.45 -9.77 -2.78
CA THR A 502 -18.92 -8.41 -2.86
C THR A 502 -18.10 -8.10 -1.62
N GLU A 503 -18.63 -8.42 -0.44
CA GLU A 503 -17.90 -8.28 0.82
C GLU A 503 -16.64 -9.15 0.86
N ALA A 504 -16.73 -10.40 0.43
CA ALA A 504 -15.59 -11.31 0.38
C ALA A 504 -14.45 -10.78 -0.51
N ILE A 505 -14.78 -10.26 -1.70
CA ILE A 505 -13.80 -9.63 -2.60
C ILE A 505 -13.23 -8.35 -1.98
N GLU A 506 -14.06 -7.54 -1.32
CA GLU A 506 -13.60 -6.33 -0.61
C GLU A 506 -12.59 -6.65 0.48
N ILE A 507 -12.86 -7.67 1.30
CA ILE A 507 -11.97 -8.13 2.37
C ILE A 507 -10.63 -8.61 1.79
N LEU A 508 -10.66 -9.43 0.74
CA LEU A 508 -9.45 -9.92 0.08
C LEU A 508 -8.63 -8.76 -0.52
N ASN A 509 -9.28 -7.83 -1.21
CA ASN A 509 -8.63 -6.63 -1.75
C ASN A 509 -8.02 -5.78 -0.62
N ALA A 510 -8.70 -5.67 0.51
CA ALA A 510 -8.25 -4.93 1.67
C ALA A 510 -7.06 -5.61 2.37
N ALA A 511 -6.99 -6.94 2.38
CA ALA A 511 -5.81 -7.69 2.84
C ALA A 511 -4.64 -7.70 1.84
N GLY A 512 -4.78 -7.05 0.68
CA GLY A 512 -3.72 -6.98 -0.34
C GLY A 512 -3.67 -8.17 -1.30
N LEU A 513 -4.77 -8.92 -1.40
CA LEU A 513 -5.01 -9.98 -2.40
C LEU A 513 -5.89 -9.41 -3.51
N ALA A 514 -5.36 -8.47 -4.28
CA ALA A 514 -6.07 -7.87 -5.42
C ALA A 514 -5.90 -8.64 -6.73
N ASP A 515 -5.35 -9.87 -6.66
CA ASP A 515 -5.18 -10.73 -7.81
C ASP A 515 -6.24 -11.81 -7.87
N ALA A 516 -7.15 -11.67 -8.84
CA ALA A 516 -8.28 -12.56 -9.00
C ALA A 516 -7.86 -14.00 -9.31
N VAL A 517 -6.63 -14.22 -9.82
CA VAL A 517 -6.08 -15.57 -9.99
C VAL A 517 -5.97 -16.28 -8.63
N LEU A 518 -5.62 -15.55 -7.57
CA LEU A 518 -5.48 -16.10 -6.22
C LEU A 518 -6.83 -16.42 -5.58
N PHE A 519 -7.94 -15.86 -6.06
CA PHE A 519 -9.28 -16.15 -5.54
C PHE A 519 -9.65 -17.63 -5.67
N ARG A 520 -9.17 -18.29 -6.73
CA ARG A 520 -9.39 -19.72 -6.96
C ARG A 520 -8.29 -20.61 -6.37
N ALA A 521 -7.17 -20.04 -5.95
CA ALA A 521 -6.05 -20.82 -5.45
C ALA A 521 -6.43 -21.47 -4.10
N PRO A 522 -6.12 -22.76 -3.88
CA PRO A 522 -6.19 -23.37 -2.57
C PRO A 522 -5.17 -22.73 -1.62
N TYR A 523 -5.53 -22.57 -0.35
CA TYR A 523 -4.65 -21.94 0.65
C TYR A 523 -3.26 -22.60 0.73
N ALA A 524 -3.21 -23.93 0.67
CA ALA A 524 -1.97 -24.69 0.75
C ALA A 524 -0.95 -24.34 -0.37
N THR A 525 -1.43 -23.97 -1.55
CA THR A 525 -0.60 -23.67 -2.75
C THR A 525 -0.04 -22.26 -2.77
N LEU A 526 -0.48 -21.41 -1.84
CA LEU A 526 -0.03 -20.02 -1.76
C LEU A 526 1.38 -19.92 -1.19
N SER A 527 2.12 -18.91 -1.64
CA SER A 527 3.37 -18.50 -0.97
C SER A 527 3.10 -18.08 0.48
N THR A 528 4.12 -18.16 1.34
CA THR A 528 4.00 -17.76 2.75
C THR A 528 3.45 -16.35 2.92
N GLY A 529 3.87 -15.40 2.06
CA GLY A 529 3.36 -14.04 2.10
C GLY A 529 1.90 -13.90 1.64
N GLN A 530 1.46 -14.70 0.67
CA GLN A 530 0.05 -14.75 0.28
C GLN A 530 -0.80 -15.41 1.37
N LYS A 531 -0.30 -16.46 2.03
CA LYS A 531 -0.94 -17.10 3.19
C LYS A 531 -1.18 -16.09 4.30
N ALA A 532 -0.17 -15.32 4.69
CA ALA A 532 -0.31 -14.25 5.69
C ALA A 532 -1.42 -13.25 5.34
N ARG A 533 -1.54 -12.84 4.07
CA ARG A 533 -2.64 -11.96 3.62
C ARG A 533 -4.00 -12.65 3.68
N VAL A 534 -4.08 -13.94 3.34
CA VAL A 534 -5.34 -14.70 3.47
C VAL A 534 -5.72 -14.85 4.95
N GLN A 535 -4.76 -15.05 5.85
CA GLN A 535 -5.02 -15.11 7.30
C GLN A 535 -5.63 -13.80 7.80
N VAL A 536 -5.08 -12.65 7.39
CA VAL A 536 -5.67 -11.33 7.67
C VAL A 536 -7.08 -11.21 7.11
N ALA A 537 -7.29 -11.59 5.84
CA ALA A 537 -8.63 -11.57 5.22
C ALA A 537 -9.63 -12.46 5.99
N TRP A 538 -9.21 -13.65 6.38
CA TRP A 538 -10.03 -14.60 7.14
C TRP A 538 -10.41 -14.06 8.51
N ALA A 539 -9.46 -13.44 9.23
CA ALA A 539 -9.75 -12.80 10.51
C ALA A 539 -10.76 -11.65 10.35
N LEU A 540 -10.61 -10.82 9.32
CA LEU A 540 -11.55 -9.74 9.01
C LEU A 540 -12.95 -10.23 8.63
N ALA A 541 -13.05 -11.39 7.96
CA ALA A 541 -14.32 -11.97 7.53
C ALA A 541 -15.24 -12.38 8.68
N HIS A 542 -14.68 -12.62 9.87
CA HIS A 542 -15.45 -12.88 11.09
C HIS A 542 -16.01 -11.61 11.74
N ARG A 543 -15.71 -10.43 11.18
CA ARG A 543 -16.12 -9.12 11.70
C ARG A 543 -15.81 -8.95 13.21
N PRO A 544 -14.55 -9.12 13.63
CA PRO A 544 -14.15 -8.97 15.03
C PRO A 544 -14.26 -7.50 15.45
N ASN A 545 -14.55 -7.25 16.73
CA ASN A 545 -14.32 -5.93 17.34
C ASN A 545 -13.04 -5.90 18.19
N LEU A 546 -12.41 -7.05 18.44
CA LEU A 546 -11.05 -7.19 18.94
C LEU A 546 -10.24 -8.10 18.01
N LEU A 547 -9.23 -7.54 17.36
CA LEU A 547 -8.30 -8.27 16.49
C LEU A 547 -6.93 -8.34 17.13
N ILE A 548 -6.44 -9.55 17.39
CA ILE A 548 -5.11 -9.81 17.95
C ILE A 548 -4.22 -10.42 16.87
N ILE A 549 -3.02 -9.87 16.69
CA ILE A 549 -2.09 -10.33 15.66
C ILE A 549 -0.68 -10.45 16.24
N ASP A 550 -0.08 -11.64 16.16
CA ASP A 550 1.32 -11.87 16.49
C ASP A 550 2.17 -11.96 15.21
N GLU A 551 3.05 -10.98 15.00
CA GLU A 551 4.05 -10.95 13.92
C GLU A 551 3.59 -11.39 12.51
N PHE A 552 2.39 -10.98 12.06
CA PHE A 552 1.82 -11.40 10.76
C PHE A 552 2.71 -11.16 9.52
N ALA A 553 3.70 -10.26 9.63
CA ALA A 553 4.56 -9.83 8.55
C ALA A 553 6.02 -10.26 8.72
N ALA A 554 6.33 -11.19 9.64
CA ALA A 554 7.70 -11.70 9.81
C ALA A 554 8.29 -12.29 8.51
N HIS A 555 7.44 -12.86 7.66
CA HIS A 555 7.83 -13.54 6.42
C HIS A 555 7.65 -12.66 5.16
N LEU A 556 7.31 -11.38 5.33
CA LEU A 556 7.08 -10.43 4.24
C LEU A 556 8.30 -9.51 4.06
N ASP A 557 8.63 -9.14 2.82
CA ASP A 557 9.57 -8.05 2.57
C ASP A 557 9.05 -6.73 3.18
N SER A 558 9.95 -5.78 3.47
CA SER A 558 9.60 -4.53 4.17
C SER A 558 8.52 -3.70 3.50
N ARG A 559 8.50 -3.62 2.17
CA ARG A 559 7.48 -2.88 1.44
C ARG A 559 6.14 -3.58 1.52
N THR A 560 6.09 -4.89 1.30
CA THR A 560 4.85 -5.67 1.40
C THR A 560 4.29 -5.68 2.82
N ALA A 561 5.15 -5.88 3.83
CA ALA A 561 4.78 -5.78 5.23
C ALA A 561 4.12 -4.42 5.53
N SER A 562 4.76 -3.33 5.11
CA SER A 562 4.26 -1.98 5.29
C SER A 562 2.90 -1.75 4.61
N ARG A 563 2.71 -2.30 3.41
CA ARG A 563 1.44 -2.19 2.67
C ARG A 563 0.29 -2.92 3.35
N VAL A 564 0.53 -4.13 3.82
CA VAL A 564 -0.50 -4.92 4.54
C VAL A 564 -0.79 -4.28 5.89
N GLY A 565 0.25 -3.90 6.66
CA GLY A 565 0.11 -3.23 7.95
C GLY A 565 -0.71 -1.94 7.86
N ARG A 566 -0.38 -1.05 6.90
CA ARG A 566 -1.15 0.18 6.64
C ARG A 566 -2.62 -0.12 6.40
N LYS A 567 -2.94 -1.09 5.54
CA LYS A 567 -4.33 -1.42 5.23
C LYS A 567 -5.08 -2.03 6.41
N VAL A 568 -4.43 -2.88 7.20
CA VAL A 568 -5.02 -3.44 8.42
C VAL A 568 -5.35 -2.32 9.41
N ALA A 569 -4.44 -1.37 9.61
CA ALA A 569 -4.70 -0.19 10.44
C ALA A 569 -5.84 0.69 9.89
N GLU A 570 -5.86 0.96 8.58
CA GLU A 570 -6.94 1.70 7.93
C GLU A 570 -8.30 1.03 8.13
N LEU A 571 -8.36 -0.30 8.00
CA LEU A 571 -9.59 -1.07 8.22
C LEU A 571 -10.01 -1.09 9.69
N ALA A 572 -9.06 -1.30 10.61
CA ALA A 572 -9.33 -1.29 12.05
C ALA A 572 -10.04 0.00 12.46
N ARG A 573 -9.46 1.15 12.07
CA ARG A 573 -10.05 2.46 12.36
C ARG A 573 -11.39 2.67 11.66
N ARG A 574 -11.47 2.37 10.36
CA ARG A 574 -12.71 2.57 9.58
C ARG A 574 -13.87 1.70 10.04
N LEU A 575 -13.59 0.49 10.51
CA LEU A 575 -14.60 -0.46 10.94
C LEU A 575 -14.89 -0.40 12.45
N GLY A 576 -14.13 0.37 13.23
CA GLY A 576 -14.32 0.49 14.69
C GLY A 576 -13.76 -0.68 15.50
N MET A 577 -12.73 -1.37 14.99
CA MET A 577 -12.09 -2.51 15.65
C MET A 577 -10.96 -2.03 16.58
N THR A 578 -10.84 -2.64 17.76
CA THR A 578 -9.62 -2.56 18.58
C THR A 578 -8.58 -3.55 18.03
N LEU A 579 -7.38 -3.07 17.72
CA LEU A 579 -6.28 -3.88 17.19
C LEU A 579 -5.16 -3.98 18.23
N VAL A 580 -4.73 -5.20 18.57
CA VAL A 580 -3.53 -5.46 19.37
C VAL A 580 -2.53 -6.22 18.50
N LEU A 581 -1.40 -5.61 18.18
CA LEU A 581 -0.46 -6.12 17.18
C LEU A 581 0.95 -6.17 17.73
N VAL A 582 1.56 -7.36 17.73
CA VAL A 582 2.97 -7.54 18.09
C VAL A 582 3.85 -7.33 16.87
N THR A 583 4.86 -6.48 17.00
CA THR A 583 5.89 -6.31 15.98
C THR A 583 7.22 -5.85 16.57
N HIS A 584 8.32 -6.32 15.99
CA HIS A 584 9.66 -5.81 16.27
C HIS A 584 10.19 -4.93 15.12
N ARG A 585 9.38 -4.64 14.10
CA ARG A 585 9.79 -3.98 12.86
C ARG A 585 9.45 -2.48 12.90
N PRO A 586 10.44 -1.57 12.90
CA PRO A 586 10.19 -0.13 12.93
C PRO A 586 9.33 0.38 11.77
N GLU A 587 9.48 -0.21 10.59
CA GLU A 587 8.68 0.14 9.41
C GLU A 587 7.18 -0.18 9.59
N LEU A 588 6.85 -1.24 10.34
CA LEU A 588 5.45 -1.56 10.66
C LEU A 588 4.88 -0.58 11.67
N LEU A 589 5.62 -0.26 12.73
CA LEU A 589 5.21 0.78 13.69
C LEU A 589 4.94 2.12 12.99
N HIS A 590 5.79 2.47 12.02
CA HIS A 590 5.64 3.70 11.26
C HIS A 590 4.34 3.75 10.44
N VAL A 591 3.93 2.66 9.79
CA VAL A 591 2.71 2.64 8.96
C VAL A 591 1.44 2.28 9.70
N LEU A 592 1.54 1.63 10.86
CA LEU A 592 0.40 1.31 11.71
C LEU A 592 -0.11 2.55 12.45
N GLU A 593 0.82 3.46 12.78
CA GLU A 593 0.54 4.68 13.56
C GLU A 593 -0.30 4.36 14.79
N PRO A 594 0.23 3.54 15.72
CA PRO A 594 -0.53 3.06 16.87
C PRO A 594 -0.93 4.22 17.80
N ASP A 595 -2.12 4.12 18.38
CA ASP A 595 -2.60 5.03 19.43
C ASP A 595 -1.90 4.77 20.77
N ALA A 596 -1.38 3.56 20.96
CA ALA A 596 -0.55 3.20 22.11
C ALA A 596 0.55 2.22 21.72
N VAL A 597 1.78 2.48 22.21
CA VAL A 597 2.88 1.51 22.14
C VAL A 597 3.04 0.86 23.52
N ILE A 598 2.92 -0.46 23.58
CA ILE A 598 3.06 -1.27 24.79
C ILE A 598 4.45 -1.90 24.78
N LEU A 599 5.24 -1.62 25.82
CA LEU A 599 6.57 -2.17 26.00
C LEU A 599 6.47 -3.42 26.89
N ALA A 600 6.93 -4.56 26.37
CA ALA A 600 6.96 -5.83 27.09
C ALA A 600 8.41 -6.31 27.27
N GLY A 601 8.83 -6.54 28.52
CA GLY A 601 10.11 -7.20 28.80
C GLY A 601 10.58 -7.10 30.25
N TYR A 602 11.51 -8.01 30.60
CA TYR A 602 12.17 -8.08 31.92
C TYR A 602 11.20 -8.06 33.12
N GLY A 603 10.04 -8.70 33.00
CA GLY A 603 9.03 -8.72 34.06
C GLY A 603 8.04 -7.54 34.03
N THR A 604 8.09 -6.67 33.01
CA THR A 604 7.25 -5.47 32.92
C THR A 604 6.39 -5.45 31.66
N LEU A 605 5.24 -4.79 31.78
CA LEU A 605 4.30 -4.50 30.69
C LEU A 605 3.65 -3.13 30.96
N TYR A 606 3.94 -2.13 30.14
CA TYR A 606 3.45 -0.75 30.34
C TYR A 606 3.38 0.01 29.01
N ARG A 607 2.63 1.13 28.94
CA ARG A 607 2.59 1.97 27.73
C ARG A 607 3.80 2.90 27.68
N ALA A 608 4.39 3.09 26.51
CA ALA A 608 5.53 3.98 26.32
C ALA A 608 5.25 5.42 26.79
N ASP A 609 3.98 5.85 26.69
CA ASP A 609 3.52 7.19 27.10
C ASP A 609 3.10 7.26 28.57
N ASP A 610 3.09 6.13 29.30
CA ASP A 610 2.81 6.11 30.73
C ASP A 610 4.01 6.70 31.49
N LEU A 611 4.00 8.01 31.65
CA LEU A 611 4.88 8.70 32.57
C LEU A 611 4.51 8.29 34.02
N PRO A 612 5.50 8.00 34.87
CA PRO A 612 5.25 7.83 36.30
C PRO A 612 4.74 9.12 36.92
N GLU A 613 4.06 9.04 38.06
CA GLU A 613 3.44 10.20 38.73
C GLU A 613 4.46 11.29 39.14
N LEU A 614 5.70 10.88 39.44
CA LEU A 614 6.77 11.76 39.91
C LEU A 614 7.97 11.72 38.98
N GLY A 615 8.55 12.89 38.72
CA GLY A 615 9.81 13.05 38.02
C GLY A 615 10.89 13.70 38.90
N LEU A 616 12.10 13.17 38.82
CA LEU A 616 13.30 13.63 39.51
C LEU A 616 14.16 14.49 38.57
N PHE A 617 14.50 15.71 38.99
CA PHE A 617 15.44 16.56 38.26
C PHE A 617 16.88 16.11 38.46
N ILE A 618 17.53 15.69 37.38
CA ILE A 618 18.96 15.34 37.34
C ILE A 618 19.65 16.25 36.30
N ARG A 619 20.85 16.73 36.62
CA ARG A 619 21.63 17.58 35.70
C ARG A 619 22.38 16.74 34.67
N GLU A 620 22.59 17.25 33.47
CA GLU A 620 23.56 16.65 32.55
C GLU A 620 25.00 16.78 33.09
N PRO A 621 25.89 15.82 32.80
CA PRO A 621 25.67 14.60 32.00
C PRO A 621 25.03 13.44 32.78
N TYR A 622 24.80 13.59 34.08
CA TYR A 622 24.35 12.51 34.95
C TYR A 622 22.96 11.97 34.60
N ALA A 623 22.06 12.83 34.13
CA ALA A 623 20.73 12.42 33.71
C ALA A 623 20.80 11.42 32.53
N SER A 624 21.62 11.71 31.52
CA SER A 624 21.91 10.79 30.42
C SER A 624 22.54 9.48 30.90
N LEU A 625 23.51 9.55 31.83
CA LEU A 625 24.14 8.36 32.37
C LEU A 625 23.16 7.46 33.15
N VAL A 626 22.17 8.04 33.83
CA VAL A 626 21.12 7.29 34.51
C VAL A 626 20.26 6.56 33.48
N VAL A 627 19.68 7.27 32.50
CA VAL A 627 18.75 6.66 31.52
C VAL A 627 19.43 5.67 30.56
N ASP A 628 20.76 5.76 30.42
CA ASP A 628 21.58 4.79 29.69
C ASP A 628 22.03 3.60 30.55
N GLY A 629 21.59 3.53 31.82
CA GLY A 629 21.92 2.46 32.77
C GLY A 629 23.37 2.45 33.26
N LYS A 630 24.16 3.48 32.95
CA LYS A 630 25.57 3.59 33.36
C LYS A 630 25.71 4.04 34.81
N LYS A 631 24.86 4.99 35.24
CA LYS A 631 24.84 5.52 36.60
C LYS A 631 23.67 4.93 37.39
N THR A 632 23.99 4.17 38.43
CA THR A 632 23.01 3.49 39.29
C THR A 632 22.78 4.18 40.62
N TRP A 633 23.67 5.09 41.05
CA TRP A 633 23.52 5.83 42.30
C TRP A 633 23.43 7.32 42.05
N GLU A 634 22.32 7.95 42.47
CA GLU A 634 22.15 9.39 42.44
C GLU A 634 22.45 10.02 43.81
N ILE A 635 23.39 10.97 43.85
CA ILE A 635 23.93 11.50 45.11
C ILE A 635 23.18 12.77 45.51
N ARG A 636 22.66 12.80 46.74
CA ARG A 636 21.87 13.91 47.29
C ARG A 636 22.31 14.24 48.72
N THR A 637 22.10 15.48 49.14
CA THR A 637 22.39 15.93 50.52
C THR A 637 21.27 15.59 51.51
N ARG A 638 20.22 14.88 51.07
CA ARG A 638 19.07 14.46 51.88
C ARG A 638 18.60 13.06 51.45
N PRO A 639 18.08 12.23 52.37
CA PRO A 639 17.43 10.99 52.01
C PRO A 639 16.06 11.24 51.37
N THR A 640 15.49 10.23 50.74
CA THR A 640 14.11 10.25 50.24
C THR A 640 13.33 9.02 50.69
N HIS A 641 12.04 9.20 50.98
CA HIS A 641 11.11 8.10 51.26
C HIS A 641 10.37 7.61 50.01
N ILE A 642 10.52 8.30 48.88
CA ILE A 642 9.91 7.90 47.61
C ILE A 642 10.51 6.56 47.17
N ARG A 643 9.66 5.64 46.72
CA ARG A 643 10.02 4.34 46.16
C ARG A 643 9.17 4.06 44.94
N GLY A 644 9.72 3.32 43.98
CA GLY A 644 9.03 2.95 42.75
C GLY A 644 9.49 3.76 41.52
N ARG A 645 8.74 3.62 40.43
CA ARG A 645 9.10 4.19 39.12
C ARG A 645 8.99 5.71 39.13
N ILE A 646 10.03 6.39 38.63
CA ILE A 646 10.14 7.85 38.56
C ILE A 646 10.61 8.28 37.17
N GLY A 647 10.22 9.48 36.74
CA GLY A 647 10.70 10.09 35.51
C GLY A 647 12.06 10.76 35.75
N ILE A 648 12.97 10.69 34.79
CA ILE A 648 14.25 11.41 34.85
C ILE A 648 14.10 12.69 34.03
N ILE A 649 14.16 13.84 34.70
CA ILE A 649 13.96 15.15 34.08
C ILE A 649 15.30 15.85 33.87
N SER A 650 15.55 16.28 32.63
CA SER A 650 16.69 17.11 32.24
C SER A 650 16.25 18.10 31.15
N GLY A 651 16.78 19.32 31.19
CA GLY A 651 16.46 20.35 30.18
C GLY A 651 14.97 20.71 30.05
N GLY A 652 14.18 20.54 31.12
CA GLY A 652 12.73 20.79 31.09
C GLY A 652 11.91 19.70 30.40
N ARG A 653 12.49 18.51 30.20
CA ARG A 653 11.83 17.34 29.60
C ARG A 653 12.09 16.09 30.41
N VAL A 654 11.14 15.15 30.44
CA VAL A 654 11.38 13.78 30.89
C VAL A 654 12.14 13.06 29.77
N ILE A 655 13.37 12.64 30.04
CA ILE A 655 14.26 11.99 29.06
C ILE A 655 14.29 10.46 29.20
N GLY A 656 13.69 9.93 30.26
CA GLY A 656 13.66 8.51 30.59
C GLY A 656 12.92 8.25 31.90
N THR A 657 12.84 6.99 32.30
CA THR A 657 12.35 6.57 33.62
C THR A 657 13.41 5.73 34.33
N ALA A 658 13.36 5.66 35.65
CA ALA A 658 14.13 4.70 36.45
C ALA A 658 13.31 4.32 37.67
N THR A 659 13.63 3.19 38.30
CA THR A 659 13.02 2.77 39.57
C THR A 659 13.92 3.18 40.73
N LEU A 660 13.38 3.95 41.67
CA LEU A 660 14.10 4.30 42.90
C LEU A 660 13.83 3.21 43.94
N ARG A 661 14.82 2.35 44.15
CA ARG A 661 14.71 1.16 44.98
C ARG A 661 15.05 1.43 46.44
N ASP A 662 16.11 2.19 46.69
CA ASP A 662 16.57 2.44 48.05
C ASP A 662 17.32 3.76 48.24
N THR A 663 17.65 4.09 49.48
CA THR A 663 18.44 5.25 49.89
C THR A 663 19.47 4.82 50.92
N LEU A 664 20.74 4.83 50.52
CA LEU A 664 21.88 4.44 51.35
C LEU A 664 22.58 5.68 51.93
N GLY A 665 23.20 5.52 53.10
CA GLY A 665 23.94 6.57 53.81
C GLY A 665 23.40 6.81 55.22
N PRO A 666 23.84 7.90 55.89
CA PRO A 666 24.70 8.96 55.38
C PRO A 666 26.13 8.49 55.08
N PHE A 667 26.76 9.08 54.07
CA PHE A 667 28.16 8.89 53.67
C PHE A 667 28.94 10.21 53.76
N SER A 668 30.24 10.12 54.04
CA SER A 668 31.20 11.20 53.75
C SER A 668 31.57 11.22 52.24
N PRO A 669 32.05 12.35 51.70
CA PRO A 669 32.58 12.38 50.33
C PRO A 669 33.68 11.35 50.08
N GLU A 670 34.54 11.11 51.07
CA GLU A 670 35.65 10.15 50.99
C GLU A 670 35.15 8.71 50.88
N GLU A 671 34.09 8.35 51.61
CA GLU A 671 33.46 7.02 51.53
C GLU A 671 32.83 6.77 50.15
N LEU A 672 32.32 7.81 49.49
CA LEU A 672 31.77 7.69 48.14
C LEU A 672 32.86 7.53 47.06
N HIS A 673 34.13 7.86 47.32
CA HIS A 673 35.21 7.64 46.36
C HIS A 673 35.35 6.16 45.95
N ALA A 674 35.07 5.23 46.87
CA ALA A 674 35.07 3.79 46.60
C ALA A 674 33.92 3.34 45.67
N HIS A 675 32.98 4.23 45.36
CA HIS A 675 31.78 3.94 44.57
C HIS A 675 31.65 4.86 43.34
N ILE A 676 32.75 5.47 42.89
CA ILE A 676 32.77 6.36 41.71
C ILE A 676 32.17 5.70 40.47
N GLU A 677 32.36 4.40 40.27
CA GLU A 677 31.76 3.67 39.13
C GLU A 677 30.23 3.62 39.18
N LYS A 678 29.60 3.78 40.35
CA LYS A 678 28.14 3.75 40.51
C LYS A 678 27.49 5.12 40.34
N HIS A 679 28.18 6.20 40.74
CA HIS A 679 27.63 7.55 40.70
C HIS A 679 28.31 8.51 39.71
N HIS A 680 29.48 8.15 39.15
CA HIS A 680 30.24 8.88 38.14
C HIS A 680 30.63 10.33 38.48
N ALA A 681 30.59 10.72 39.75
CA ALA A 681 30.99 12.07 40.18
C ALA A 681 32.45 12.05 40.60
N THR A 682 33.24 13.03 40.16
CA THR A 682 34.64 13.15 40.57
C THR A 682 34.73 13.60 42.04
N PRO A 683 35.85 13.29 42.74
CA PRO A 683 36.10 13.77 44.10
C PRO A 683 35.85 15.28 44.30
N ASP A 684 36.32 16.12 43.37
CA ASP A 684 36.14 17.57 43.44
C ASP A 684 34.65 17.97 43.35
N VAL A 685 33.88 17.30 42.49
CA VAL A 685 32.44 17.54 42.33
C VAL A 685 31.67 17.09 43.56
N LEU A 686 32.01 15.94 44.15
CA LEU A 686 31.39 15.45 45.38
C LEU A 686 31.64 16.41 46.56
N ASN A 687 32.89 16.85 46.75
CA ASN A 687 33.27 17.76 47.83
C ASN A 687 32.59 19.13 47.69
N ALA A 688 32.59 19.69 46.48
CA ALA A 688 31.92 20.96 46.19
C ALA A 688 30.40 20.88 46.37
N TYR A 689 29.80 19.72 46.09
CA TYR A 689 28.36 19.48 46.23
C TYR A 689 27.95 19.22 47.68
N ALA A 690 28.75 18.47 48.45
CA ALA A 690 28.50 18.17 49.86
C ALA A 690 28.46 19.43 50.72
N ARG A 691 29.38 20.39 50.49
CA ARG A 691 29.53 21.61 51.32
C ARG A 691 29.56 21.30 52.83
N GLY A 692 30.27 20.24 53.20
CA GLY A 692 30.38 19.78 54.60
C GLY A 692 29.14 19.08 55.15
N ARG A 693 28.15 18.72 54.32
CA ARG A 693 26.96 17.94 54.72
C ARG A 693 27.10 16.47 54.36
N PRO A 694 26.46 15.56 55.12
CA PRO A 694 26.41 14.15 54.75
C PRO A 694 25.68 13.95 53.42
N LEU A 695 26.13 12.96 52.66
CA LEU A 695 25.57 12.58 51.36
C LEU A 695 24.81 11.26 51.46
N TYR A 696 23.80 11.10 50.61
CA TYR A 696 22.97 9.91 50.49
C TYR A 696 22.99 9.44 49.05
N ALA A 697 23.11 8.13 48.85
CA ALA A 697 23.04 7.50 47.53
C ALA A 697 21.63 6.94 47.31
N TRP A 698 20.89 7.54 46.39
CA TRP A 698 19.61 7.03 45.94
C TRP A 698 19.86 5.96 44.89
N VAL A 699 19.49 4.72 45.19
CA VAL A 699 19.75 3.56 44.35
C VAL A 699 18.69 3.49 43.26
N LEU A 700 19.14 3.63 42.02
CA LEU A 700 18.35 3.59 40.81
C LEU A 700 18.64 2.28 40.05
N ASP A 701 17.58 1.60 39.64
CA ASP A 701 17.62 0.46 38.73
C ASP A 701 16.53 0.57 37.65
N ASP A 702 16.48 -0.40 36.73
CA ASP A 702 15.52 -0.45 35.62
C ASP A 702 15.39 0.88 34.85
N ALA A 703 16.54 1.48 34.54
CA ALA A 703 16.59 2.75 33.83
C ALA A 703 16.30 2.56 32.34
N GLN A 704 15.43 3.41 31.80
CA GLN A 704 14.91 3.32 30.44
C GLN A 704 14.90 4.70 29.80
N ARG A 705 15.61 4.87 28.69
CA ARG A 705 15.58 6.11 27.90
C ARG A 705 14.28 6.19 27.10
N LEU A 706 13.59 7.32 27.17
CA LEU A 706 12.45 7.60 26.30
C LEU A 706 12.95 7.90 24.89
N HIS A 707 12.33 7.27 23.88
CA HIS A 707 12.64 7.53 22.47
C HIS A 707 12.38 9.00 22.10
N THR A 708 11.36 9.62 22.70
CA THR A 708 11.03 11.04 22.52
C THR A 708 10.86 11.70 23.89
N PRO A 709 11.72 12.66 24.27
CA PRO A 709 11.59 13.33 25.55
C PRO A 709 10.28 14.12 25.68
N VAL A 710 9.57 13.96 26.80
CA VAL A 710 8.28 14.61 27.03
C VAL A 710 8.47 15.96 27.74
N PRO A 711 8.01 17.09 27.18
CA PRO A 711 8.14 18.40 27.85
C PRO A 711 7.30 18.47 29.11
N ILE A 712 7.79 19.20 30.13
CA ILE A 712 7.04 19.45 31.36
C ILE A 712 6.75 20.94 31.56
N ARG A 713 5.56 21.26 32.06
CA ARG A 713 5.18 22.64 32.39
C ARG A 713 5.85 23.04 33.72
N ARG A 714 6.87 23.87 33.64
CA ARG A 714 7.70 24.24 34.80
C ARG A 714 6.98 25.28 35.68
N LYS A 715 6.71 24.96 36.95
CA LYS A 715 6.39 25.98 37.97
C LYS A 715 7.66 26.77 38.33
N PRO A 716 7.63 28.10 38.50
CA PRO A 716 8.80 28.89 38.87
C PRO A 716 9.42 28.41 40.20
N GLY A 717 10.74 28.20 40.24
CA GLY A 717 11.49 27.80 41.45
C GLY A 717 12.47 26.63 41.25
N HIS A 718 13.33 26.39 42.25
CA HIS A 718 14.24 25.24 42.28
C HIS A 718 13.53 24.02 42.88
N GLN A 719 13.02 23.13 42.03
CA GLN A 719 12.29 21.92 42.44
C GLN A 719 13.18 20.68 42.26
N LEU A 720 13.17 19.79 43.26
CA LEU A 720 13.85 18.49 43.20
C LEU A 720 12.97 17.43 42.54
N TRP A 721 11.68 17.49 42.80
CA TRP A 721 10.64 16.61 42.26
C TRP A 721 9.59 17.43 41.53
N ALA A 722 9.07 16.91 40.42
CA ALA A 722 7.87 17.42 39.75
C ALA A 722 6.80 16.34 39.74
N LYS A 723 5.53 16.74 39.96
CA LYS A 723 4.41 15.90 39.56
C LYS A 723 4.31 15.93 38.04
N LEU A 724 4.28 14.76 37.42
CA LEU A 724 4.01 14.60 36.01
C LEU A 724 2.50 14.41 35.88
N GLU A 725 1.76 15.53 35.95
CA GLU A 725 0.29 15.52 35.83
C GLU A 725 -0.10 15.06 34.42
N ARG A 726 -1.09 14.16 34.32
CA ARG A 726 -1.84 13.95 33.08
C ARG A 726 -2.74 15.17 32.91
N GLU A 727 -2.59 15.92 31.81
CA GLU A 727 -3.64 16.85 31.39
C GLU A 727 -4.81 15.97 30.91
N GLU A 728 -5.77 15.69 31.80
CA GLU A 728 -7.15 15.53 31.35
C GLU A 728 -7.53 16.84 30.68
N GLU A 729 -8.00 16.75 29.44
CA GLU A 729 -8.58 17.86 28.68
C GLU A 729 -9.64 18.55 29.55
N ARG A 730 -9.24 19.62 30.25
CA ARG A 730 -10.21 20.61 30.69
C ARG A 730 -10.71 21.25 29.41
N HIS A 731 -11.87 20.81 28.96
CA HIS A 731 -12.71 21.58 28.06
C HIS A 731 -12.76 23.02 28.59
N GLU A 732 -12.07 23.92 27.88
CA GLU A 732 -12.36 25.34 27.95
C GLU A 732 -13.81 25.50 27.50
N THR A 733 -14.70 25.53 28.49
CA THR A 733 -15.98 26.22 28.37
C THR A 733 -15.61 27.69 28.25
N GLY A 734 -15.44 28.14 27.00
CA GLY A 734 -15.40 29.54 26.68
C GLY A 734 -16.78 30.12 26.95
N ASP A 735 -16.97 30.67 28.14
CA ASP A 735 -17.94 31.74 28.35
C ASP A 735 -17.39 32.97 27.61
N GLU A 736 -17.97 33.23 26.45
CA GLU A 736 -17.93 34.55 25.81
C GLU A 736 -18.76 35.51 26.67
N GLU A 737 -18.10 36.31 27.50
CA GLU A 737 -18.63 37.62 27.92
C GLU A 737 -17.53 38.70 27.84
N ALA A 738 -17.91 39.78 27.14
CA ALA A 738 -17.28 41.11 26.95
C ALA A 738 -16.36 41.31 25.74
#